data_AF-A0A2J7ZZY1-F1
#
_entry.id   AF-A0A2J7ZZY1-F1
#
_cell.length_a   1.000
_cell.length_b   1.000
_cell.length_c   1.000
_cell.angle_alpha   90.00
_cell.angle_beta   90.00
_cell.angle_gamma   90.00
#
_symmetry.space_group_name_H-M   'P 1'
#
loop_
_entity.id
_entity.type
_entity.pdbx_description
1 polymer ?
#
loop_
_entity_poly.entity_id
_entity_poly.type
_entity_poly.pdbx_seq_one_letter_code
_entity_poly.pdbx_strand_id
1 'polypeptide(L)'
;MKIDQATLTRLIDLVKASVESDEVEARYTAPLPYEKFDTLVRYFRAHGKAFSEEDTIDATIQLDGKSYRVTAAGAASVAAVMAAVTERSPIANDQRAGLVCILKSMAEAVSLAKYDMKVTRKHEVPVTAKATLAQIADRFGSNTRLVRTKRRFSSVSEDGLCRIDLTAINHMSMISNLEHKTDIRYEAEVELLDARGSEPRAAVMALLKSFSVLLKLVNGTDYVLSADERQAVLARYSALTKASGKFIGPKPVTLELRHLAEATPGSDSVRGNYTITDKADGERALAFVDASGALFLIDDRLGVTATGLRSAAVTDTLFDCEVVKPSNRAAETQRLIACFDIYFYMSKDVRALPLALGVSATSDAEDRVSYMNRALAAAAFVKSKPGDPDIFAKEFRLVQFGGDDVFNQVRYLVRKKNAGNIPYDTDGLIFTPSKLAVGAHDASGGPATTFGRWDKVFKWKPPEFNSVDFLLRFPEGGDLVVDKDESGADVYYRPAKLYVGTKASATPVSLLDYVKFLHKPDMPHKRDDKEYIARLFEAGNTDSLHKCLVKVSDGGLCRCENGDLINDDTIVEMSYACSRGQGHAPQCWRPLRVRHDKNERYRLTNSISGTANDINTALSVWRSICFPITLDVLMGAQKLDAADVKAAVDSAAGGLYYMRDRPREQSASMPMLLFHNHWVKRESLILKFKGHALSLLDIGCGHGGDIAKWVDASLVRVLVFDPVDDNLTNPGPLNEGACLRAMVARNRVTHGNNLIRFPKMVFLRMDASKIIDAEYINGKKELDPETYAIARSLWALDAAGPAMPPELRSLHGFASQGFDLASCMFAVHYFFDRMDNLRAFATNVANQLRAGGHFFGTCLDGERVARALAGVPSVMSLEGRKDSRLLWVITKLYEDATVAKVKKVKKKKQKVGLGLGLSEPDEPEIDPRIGRRTRVFVETIGHEIDEFLVDFSLLTEVMAEKGLYPMSAAEAAKLAFKGSDGFFDELFSQMSSLGQKTNQSHSVQVALQMSDAEKTYSFMHRWFVFTKR
;
A
#
# COMPACT_ATOMS: atom_id res chain seq x y z
N MET A 1 9.48 22.25 35.00
CA MET A 1 10.06 23.15 33.98
C MET A 1 11.32 23.77 34.55
N LYS A 2 12.41 23.83 33.77
CA LYS A 2 13.65 24.54 34.14
C LYS A 2 13.64 25.92 33.46
N ILE A 3 13.54 26.99 34.24
CA ILE A 3 13.50 28.38 33.74
C ILE A 3 14.70 29.10 34.30
N ASP A 4 15.46 29.77 33.44
CA ASP A 4 16.61 30.56 33.87
C ASP A 4 16.16 31.83 34.61
N GLN A 5 17.06 32.35 35.44
CA GLN A 5 16.74 33.49 36.31
C GLN A 5 16.38 34.76 35.52
N ALA A 6 16.99 34.98 34.34
CA ALA A 6 16.70 36.16 33.53
C ALA A 6 15.29 36.14 32.94
N THR A 7 14.87 34.99 32.41
CA THR A 7 13.49 34.77 31.94
C THR A 7 12.49 34.90 33.08
N LEU A 8 12.80 34.35 34.26
CA LEU A 8 11.94 34.49 35.44
C LEU A 8 11.77 35.96 35.86
N THR A 9 12.85 36.74 35.88
CA THR A 9 12.79 38.19 36.18
C THR A 9 11.90 38.92 35.19
N ARG A 10 12.04 38.65 33.88
CA ARG A 10 11.18 39.27 32.85
C ARG A 10 9.69 38.94 33.02
N LEU A 11 9.36 37.72 33.41
CA LEU A 11 7.98 37.34 33.69
C LEU A 11 7.42 38.09 34.91
N ILE A 12 8.25 38.23 35.96
CA ILE A 12 7.89 38.99 37.17
C ILE A 12 7.64 40.46 36.81
N ASP A 13 8.50 41.07 36.00
CA ASP A 13 8.35 42.46 35.58
C ASP A 13 7.10 42.66 34.70
N LEU A 14 6.78 41.69 33.83
CA LEU A 14 5.56 41.70 33.02
C LEU A 14 4.30 41.70 33.89
N VAL A 15 4.26 40.87 34.94
CA VAL A 15 3.13 40.83 35.91
C VAL A 15 3.09 42.09 36.77
N LYS A 16 4.24 42.59 37.26
CA LYS A 16 4.31 43.84 38.04
C LYS A 16 3.74 45.04 37.28
N ALA A 17 3.90 45.05 35.96
CA ALA A 17 3.45 46.14 35.10
C ALA A 17 1.96 46.07 34.71
N SER A 18 1.19 45.08 35.18
CA SER A 18 -0.24 44.97 34.85
C SER A 18 -1.10 45.98 35.59
N VAL A 19 -2.00 46.64 34.86
CA VAL A 19 -3.05 47.53 35.42
C VAL A 19 -4.43 46.86 35.37
N GLU A 20 -5.48 47.54 35.86
CA GLU A 20 -6.83 46.96 36.01
C GLU A 20 -7.47 46.46 34.70
N SER A 21 -7.09 47.03 33.56
CA SER A 21 -7.56 46.64 32.23
C SER A 21 -6.76 45.50 31.58
N ASP A 22 -5.83 44.89 32.33
CA ASP A 22 -4.84 43.99 31.76
C ASP A 22 -5.14 42.54 32.10
N GLU A 23 -5.08 41.69 31.09
CA GLU A 23 -5.11 40.23 31.24
C GLU A 23 -3.70 39.69 31.05
N VAL A 24 -3.25 38.82 31.96
CA VAL A 24 -2.01 38.08 31.81
C VAL A 24 -2.34 36.62 31.53
N GLU A 25 -1.97 36.14 30.36
CA GLU A 25 -2.19 34.75 29.93
C GLU A 25 -0.92 34.08 29.44
N ALA A 26 -0.79 32.77 29.70
CA ALA A 26 0.17 31.88 29.10
C ALA A 26 -0.52 30.99 28.06
N ARG A 27 -0.11 31.09 26.80
CA ARG A 27 -0.66 30.32 25.68
C ARG A 27 0.29 29.21 25.24
N TYR A 28 -0.26 28.04 24.94
CA TYR A 28 0.43 26.97 24.22
C TYR A 28 0.55 27.32 22.72
N THR A 29 1.78 27.45 22.23
CA THR A 29 2.06 28.01 20.90
C THR A 29 2.26 26.96 19.81
N ALA A 30 2.53 25.71 20.17
CA ALA A 30 2.61 24.63 19.20
C ALA A 30 1.21 24.17 18.77
N PRO A 31 1.05 23.57 17.57
CA PRO A 31 -0.21 22.95 17.17
C PRO A 31 -0.66 21.93 18.22
N LEU A 32 -1.91 22.02 18.66
CA LEU A 32 -2.52 21.10 19.62
C LEU A 32 -3.45 20.13 18.87
N PRO A 33 -3.06 18.86 18.67
CA PRO A 33 -3.90 17.89 17.98
C PRO A 33 -5.17 17.59 18.79
N TYR A 34 -6.25 17.22 18.10
CA TYR A 34 -7.53 16.88 18.73
C TYR A 34 -7.40 15.86 19.87
N GLU A 35 -6.61 14.80 19.70
CA GLU A 35 -6.45 13.73 20.72
C GLU A 35 -5.89 14.28 22.05
N LYS A 36 -4.91 15.20 21.94
CA LYS A 36 -4.32 15.86 23.11
C LYS A 36 -5.31 16.86 23.71
N PHE A 37 -6.03 17.60 22.88
CA PHE A 37 -7.09 18.49 23.33
C PHE A 37 -8.21 17.74 24.07
N ASP A 38 -8.71 16.65 23.51
CA ASP A 38 -9.73 15.80 24.12
C ASP A 38 -9.23 15.18 25.44
N THR A 39 -7.96 14.75 25.49
CA THR A 39 -7.31 14.31 26.74
C THR A 39 -7.35 15.41 27.82
N LEU A 40 -7.01 16.65 27.45
CA LEU A 40 -7.07 17.79 28.37
C LEU A 40 -8.52 18.04 28.84
N VAL A 41 -9.49 18.08 27.92
CA VAL A 41 -10.90 18.30 28.24
C VAL A 41 -11.42 17.23 29.20
N ARG A 42 -11.17 15.94 28.92
CA ARG A 42 -11.57 14.84 29.80
C ARG A 42 -10.93 14.95 31.19
N TYR A 43 -9.64 15.31 31.24
CA TYR A 43 -8.94 15.49 32.51
C TYR A 43 -9.57 16.59 33.36
N PHE A 44 -9.75 17.80 32.81
CA PHE A 44 -10.31 18.93 33.57
C PHE A 44 -11.81 18.78 33.84
N ARG A 45 -12.55 18.06 33.01
CA ARG A 45 -13.95 17.69 33.32
C ARG A 45 -14.02 16.79 34.56
N ALA A 46 -13.10 15.86 34.70
CA ALA A 46 -13.08 14.91 35.81
C ALA A 46 -12.43 15.47 37.10
N HIS A 47 -11.40 16.31 36.98
CA HIS A 47 -10.56 16.75 38.12
C HIS A 47 -10.51 18.26 38.32
N GLY A 48 -10.98 19.04 37.35
CA GLY A 48 -10.90 20.50 37.38
C GLY A 48 -11.91 21.12 38.33
N LYS A 49 -11.52 22.17 39.03
CA LYS A 49 -12.46 22.96 39.85
C LYS A 49 -13.29 23.87 38.95
N ALA A 50 -14.56 24.07 39.33
CA ALA A 50 -15.50 24.96 38.64
C ALA A 50 -15.51 24.77 37.12
N PHE A 51 -15.51 23.51 36.66
CA PHE A 51 -15.51 23.20 35.23
C PHE A 51 -16.80 23.70 34.57
N SER A 52 -16.66 24.41 33.44
CA SER A 52 -17.78 24.93 32.66
C SER A 52 -17.54 24.77 31.15
N GLU A 53 -18.63 24.76 30.39
CA GLU A 53 -18.63 24.71 28.93
C GLU A 53 -19.45 25.88 28.38
N GLU A 54 -18.94 26.55 27.36
CA GLU A 54 -19.61 27.69 26.75
C GLU A 54 -19.35 27.74 25.23
N ASP A 55 -20.39 27.97 24.46
CA ASP A 55 -20.29 28.29 23.03
C ASP A 55 -20.28 29.81 22.85
N THR A 56 -19.24 30.31 22.18
CA THR A 56 -19.06 31.73 21.89
C THR A 56 -18.75 31.96 20.42
N ILE A 57 -19.05 33.16 19.92
CA ILE A 57 -18.66 33.60 18.58
C ILE A 57 -17.88 34.90 18.68
N ASP A 58 -16.71 34.94 18.08
CA ASP A 58 -15.89 36.14 17.92
C ASP A 58 -16.00 36.63 16.47
N ALA A 59 -16.46 37.87 16.27
CA ALA A 59 -16.35 38.58 15.01
C ALA A 59 -15.27 39.66 15.12
N THR A 60 -14.32 39.68 14.17
CA THR A 60 -13.34 40.75 14.03
C THR A 60 -13.83 41.78 13.02
N ILE A 61 -14.01 43.02 13.49
CA ILE A 61 -14.56 44.13 12.71
C ILE A 61 -13.50 45.20 12.57
N GLN A 62 -13.25 45.63 11.33
CA GLN A 62 -12.41 46.79 11.06
C GLN A 62 -13.27 48.03 10.86
N LEU A 63 -13.04 49.04 11.69
CA LEU A 63 -13.73 50.33 11.60
C LEU A 63 -12.73 51.45 11.89
N ASP A 64 -12.63 52.42 10.98
CA ASP A 64 -11.79 53.62 11.12
C ASP A 64 -10.33 53.34 11.48
N GLY A 65 -9.73 52.32 10.84
CA GLY A 65 -8.33 51.93 11.07
C GLY A 65 -8.08 51.18 12.39
N LYS A 66 -9.12 50.91 13.18
CA LYS A 66 -9.07 50.12 14.41
C LYS A 66 -9.73 48.76 14.23
N SER A 67 -9.24 47.76 14.96
CA SER A 67 -9.79 46.41 14.97
C SER A 67 -10.53 46.17 16.27
N TYR A 68 -11.83 45.86 16.16
CA TYR A 68 -12.71 45.56 17.28
C TYR A 68 -13.02 44.06 17.29
N ARG A 69 -12.98 43.44 18.48
CA ARG A 69 -13.51 42.10 18.68
C ARG A 69 -14.90 42.23 19.27
N VAL A 70 -15.90 41.70 18.58
CA VAL A 70 -17.25 41.53 19.12
C VAL A 70 -17.44 40.07 19.49
N THR A 71 -17.71 39.83 20.76
CA THR A 71 -17.95 38.48 21.30
C THR A 71 -19.42 38.36 21.67
N ALA A 72 -20.06 37.27 21.26
CA ALA A 72 -21.40 36.91 21.71
C ALA A 72 -21.39 35.50 22.32
N ALA A 73 -22.11 35.34 23.42
CA ALA A 73 -22.22 34.09 24.17
C ALA A 73 -23.68 33.61 24.21
N GLY A 74 -23.88 32.29 24.11
CA GLY A 74 -25.20 31.66 24.14
C GLY A 74 -25.87 31.52 22.77
N ALA A 75 -26.65 30.45 22.60
CA ALA A 75 -27.15 30.00 21.29
C ALA A 75 -27.92 31.06 20.48
N ALA A 76 -28.77 31.86 21.14
CA ALA A 76 -29.57 32.90 20.47
C ALA A 76 -28.70 34.04 19.92
N SER A 77 -27.73 34.52 20.70
CA SER A 77 -26.82 35.60 20.29
C SER A 77 -25.79 35.11 19.28
N VAL A 78 -25.35 33.84 19.36
CA VAL A 78 -24.50 33.21 18.34
C VAL A 78 -25.22 33.12 16.99
N ALA A 79 -26.46 32.65 16.97
CA ALA A 79 -27.28 32.56 15.75
C ALA A 79 -27.50 33.94 15.12
N ALA A 80 -27.80 34.96 15.94
CA ALA A 80 -27.95 36.34 15.51
C ALA A 80 -26.70 36.90 14.80
N VAL A 81 -25.51 36.71 15.41
CA VAL A 81 -24.25 37.16 14.80
C VAL A 81 -23.97 36.41 13.50
N MET A 82 -24.22 35.09 13.45
CA MET A 82 -24.05 34.31 12.21
C MET A 82 -24.98 34.78 11.09
N ALA A 83 -26.24 35.07 11.40
CA ALA A 83 -27.20 35.61 10.43
C ALA A 83 -26.73 36.98 9.90
N ALA A 84 -26.35 37.90 10.79
CA ALA A 84 -25.86 39.23 10.41
C ALA A 84 -24.59 39.19 9.52
N VAL A 85 -23.67 38.26 9.79
CA VAL A 85 -22.48 38.07 8.95
C VAL A 85 -22.85 37.49 7.59
N THR A 86 -23.72 36.48 7.55
CA THR A 86 -24.11 35.78 6.32
C THR A 86 -24.87 36.72 5.38
N GLU A 87 -25.78 37.51 5.92
CA GLU A 87 -26.63 38.44 5.18
C GLU A 87 -25.95 39.80 4.92
N ARG A 88 -24.74 40.01 5.47
CA ARG A 88 -24.06 41.30 5.53
C ARG A 88 -24.92 42.44 6.08
N SER A 89 -25.78 42.12 7.05
CA SER A 89 -26.75 43.03 7.64
C SER A 89 -26.26 43.63 8.97
N PRO A 90 -26.87 44.74 9.43
CA PRO A 90 -26.70 45.24 10.78
C PRO A 90 -27.20 44.26 11.85
N ILE A 91 -26.66 44.33 13.07
CA ILE A 91 -27.27 43.64 14.22
C ILE A 91 -28.47 44.46 14.74
N ALA A 92 -29.62 43.80 14.88
CA ALA A 92 -30.87 44.38 15.39
C ALA A 92 -30.74 44.89 16.83
N ASN A 93 -31.42 46.00 17.15
CA ASN A 93 -31.26 46.74 18.42
C ASN A 93 -31.50 45.90 19.68
N ASP A 94 -32.47 45.02 19.65
CA ASP A 94 -32.85 44.08 20.71
C ASP A 94 -31.79 43.00 20.96
N GLN A 95 -30.96 42.70 19.96
CA GLN A 95 -29.87 41.72 20.05
C GLN A 95 -28.52 42.32 20.43
N ARG A 96 -28.42 43.66 20.53
CA ARG A 96 -27.18 44.38 20.89
C ARG A 96 -26.78 44.22 22.36
N ALA A 97 -27.71 43.93 23.25
CA ALA A 97 -27.46 43.84 24.70
C ALA A 97 -26.58 42.64 25.10
N GLY A 98 -26.51 41.59 24.27
CA GLY A 98 -25.69 40.40 24.51
C GLY A 98 -24.29 40.43 23.90
N LEU A 99 -23.86 41.58 23.35
CA LEU A 99 -22.58 41.72 22.68
C LEU A 99 -21.54 42.40 23.57
N VAL A 100 -20.39 41.75 23.74
CA VAL A 100 -19.22 42.34 24.40
C VAL A 100 -18.25 42.83 23.33
N CYS A 101 -18.07 44.15 23.23
CA CYS A 101 -17.15 44.77 22.29
C CYS A 101 -15.88 45.22 22.98
N ILE A 102 -14.73 44.75 22.50
CA ILE A 102 -13.42 45.00 23.11
C ILE A 102 -12.48 45.59 22.06
N LEU A 103 -11.82 46.69 22.42
CA LEU A 103 -10.68 47.21 21.69
C LEU A 103 -9.42 46.51 22.20
N LYS A 104 -8.78 45.72 21.34
CA LYS A 104 -7.50 45.09 21.66
C LYS A 104 -6.35 46.00 21.26
N SER A 105 -5.45 46.29 22.20
CA SER A 105 -4.12 46.80 21.87
C SER A 105 -3.07 45.81 22.37
N MET A 106 -2.05 45.57 21.54
CA MET A 106 -0.98 44.63 21.88
C MET A 106 -0.10 45.25 22.97
N ALA A 107 0.08 44.50 24.05
CA ALA A 107 1.05 44.77 25.09
C ALA A 107 2.17 43.72 25.08
N GLU A 108 3.10 43.92 26.01
CA GLU A 108 4.37 43.23 26.17
C GLU A 108 4.21 41.70 26.26
N ALA A 109 5.18 40.96 25.70
CA ALA A 109 5.17 39.51 25.70
C ALA A 109 6.54 38.92 26.03
N VAL A 110 6.53 37.83 26.77
CA VAL A 110 7.71 37.01 27.04
C VAL A 110 7.49 35.64 26.41
N SER A 111 8.28 35.32 25.39
CA SER A 111 8.25 33.99 24.75
C SER A 111 9.19 33.04 25.46
N LEU A 112 8.68 31.88 25.84
CA LEU A 112 9.44 30.74 26.34
C LEU A 112 9.35 29.64 25.27
N ALA A 113 9.96 29.90 24.11
CA ALA A 113 9.96 28.99 22.97
C ALA A 113 10.44 27.57 23.33
N LYS A 114 11.33 27.44 24.32
CA LYS A 114 11.77 26.16 24.87
C LYS A 114 10.65 25.27 25.39
N TYR A 115 9.49 25.82 25.74
CA TYR A 115 8.34 25.08 26.28
C TYR A 115 7.07 25.31 25.46
N ASP A 116 7.20 25.78 24.22
CA ASP A 116 6.05 26.09 23.35
C ASP A 116 5.04 26.99 24.08
N MET A 117 5.56 27.96 24.84
CA MET A 117 4.79 28.83 25.71
C MET A 117 5.06 30.29 25.37
N LYS A 118 4.01 31.10 25.35
CA LYS A 118 4.11 32.55 25.27
C LYS A 118 3.24 33.18 26.35
N VAL A 119 3.85 33.98 27.20
CA VAL A 119 3.15 34.77 28.20
C VAL A 119 2.93 36.17 27.63
N THR A 120 1.69 36.63 27.65
CA THR A 120 1.29 37.91 27.06
C THR A 120 0.51 38.71 28.10
N ARG A 121 0.85 39.99 28.25
CA ARG A 121 -0.02 40.97 28.88
C ARG A 121 -0.85 41.62 27.79
N LYS A 122 -2.18 41.60 27.90
CA LYS A 122 -3.10 42.18 26.92
C LYS A 122 -3.89 43.30 27.58
N HIS A 123 -4.00 44.43 26.89
CA HIS A 123 -4.94 45.48 27.26
C HIS A 123 -6.28 45.20 26.57
N GLU A 124 -7.28 44.80 27.35
CA GLU A 124 -8.65 44.57 26.87
C GLU A 124 -9.55 45.69 27.42
N VAL A 125 -9.82 46.71 26.60
CA VAL A 125 -10.66 47.85 27.01
C VAL A 125 -12.08 47.64 26.47
N PRO A 126 -13.09 47.47 27.34
CA PRO A 126 -14.49 47.43 26.92
C PRO A 126 -14.88 48.73 26.22
N VAL A 127 -15.53 48.61 25.06
CA VAL A 127 -16.06 49.77 24.34
C VAL A 127 -17.39 50.16 24.98
N THR A 128 -17.39 51.20 25.81
CA THR A 128 -18.57 51.67 26.55
C THR A 128 -19.28 52.85 25.86
N ALA A 129 -18.64 53.47 24.86
CA ALA A 129 -19.20 54.61 24.14
C ALA A 129 -20.37 54.18 23.23
N LYS A 130 -21.59 54.62 23.55
CA LYS A 130 -22.82 54.29 22.79
C LYS A 130 -22.73 54.59 21.29
N ALA A 131 -22.10 55.72 20.91
CA ALA A 131 -21.95 56.11 19.51
C ALA A 131 -21.09 55.10 18.73
N THR A 132 -20.00 54.62 19.33
CA THR A 132 -19.10 53.63 18.71
C THR A 132 -19.76 52.25 18.61
N LEU A 133 -20.48 51.82 19.65
CA LEU A 133 -21.24 50.57 19.62
C LEU A 133 -22.32 50.57 18.53
N ALA A 134 -23.02 51.69 18.33
CA ALA A 134 -24.01 51.84 17.27
C ALA A 134 -23.35 51.74 15.87
N GLN A 135 -22.24 52.42 15.65
CA GLN A 135 -21.49 52.33 14.38
C GLN A 135 -21.00 50.92 14.06
N ILE A 136 -20.53 50.18 15.07
CA ILE A 136 -20.09 48.79 14.93
C ILE A 136 -21.28 47.89 14.56
N ALA A 137 -22.42 48.05 15.22
CA ALA A 137 -23.62 47.26 14.95
C ALA A 137 -24.24 47.57 13.57
N ASP A 138 -24.23 48.84 13.14
CA ASP A 138 -24.79 49.28 11.85
C ASP A 138 -23.94 48.84 10.65
N ARG A 139 -22.63 48.65 10.85
CA ARG A 139 -21.68 48.22 9.81
C ARG A 139 -21.13 46.81 10.05
N PHE A 140 -21.82 46.02 10.87
CA PHE A 140 -21.34 44.74 11.37
C PHE A 140 -21.02 43.76 10.23
N GLY A 141 -22.03 43.41 9.42
CA GLY A 141 -21.86 42.44 8.34
C GLY A 141 -20.91 42.88 7.22
N SER A 142 -20.89 44.17 6.88
CA SER A 142 -20.05 44.72 5.80
C SER A 142 -18.57 44.86 6.17
N ASN A 143 -18.25 45.02 7.46
CA ASN A 143 -16.89 45.21 7.95
C ASN A 143 -16.32 44.01 8.73
N THR A 144 -17.09 42.92 8.83
CA THR A 144 -16.59 41.65 9.41
C THR A 144 -15.57 41.03 8.47
N ARG A 145 -14.35 40.83 8.95
CA ARG A 145 -13.25 40.19 8.20
C ARG A 145 -13.04 38.74 8.59
N LEU A 146 -13.39 38.42 9.82
CA LEU A 146 -13.15 37.12 10.40
C LEU A 146 -14.22 36.75 11.40
N VAL A 147 -14.73 35.52 11.30
CA VAL A 147 -15.61 34.91 12.28
C VAL A 147 -14.96 33.66 12.84
N ARG A 148 -15.02 33.50 14.16
CA ARG A 148 -14.59 32.30 14.85
C ARG A 148 -15.71 31.84 15.75
N THR A 149 -16.31 30.69 15.45
CA THR A 149 -17.14 30.01 16.44
C THR A 149 -16.24 29.18 17.33
N LYS A 150 -16.52 29.20 18.63
CA LYS A 150 -15.68 28.62 19.65
C LYS A 150 -16.53 27.80 20.60
N ARG A 151 -16.02 26.63 20.95
CA ARG A 151 -16.48 25.89 22.12
C ARG A 151 -15.35 25.92 23.14
N ARG A 152 -15.59 26.60 24.26
CA ARG A 152 -14.61 26.79 25.34
C ARG A 152 -14.96 25.89 26.51
N PHE A 153 -13.95 25.24 27.06
CA PHE A 153 -13.99 24.45 28.28
C PHE A 153 -13.07 25.14 29.28
N SER A 154 -13.62 25.61 30.39
CA SER A 154 -12.89 26.39 31.38
C SER A 154 -12.81 25.64 32.70
N SER A 155 -11.68 25.77 33.40
CA SER A 155 -11.50 25.22 34.75
C SER A 155 -10.57 26.10 35.57
N VAL A 156 -10.70 26.06 36.89
CA VAL A 156 -9.85 26.81 37.82
C VAL A 156 -8.77 25.88 38.41
N SER A 157 -7.56 26.39 38.49
CA SER A 157 -6.41 25.76 39.15
C SER A 157 -6.68 25.46 40.64
N GLU A 158 -5.94 24.52 41.21
CA GLU A 158 -6.16 24.08 42.60
C GLU A 158 -6.02 25.21 43.63
N ASP A 159 -5.08 26.13 43.40
CA ASP A 159 -4.80 27.30 44.25
C ASP A 159 -5.73 28.49 44.00
N GLY A 160 -6.61 28.40 42.99
CA GLY A 160 -7.59 29.44 42.66
C GLY A 160 -7.02 30.65 41.91
N LEU A 161 -5.71 30.68 41.62
CA LEU A 161 -5.05 31.86 41.06
C LEU A 161 -5.13 31.92 39.53
N CYS A 162 -5.27 30.77 38.87
CA CYS A 162 -5.34 30.68 37.42
C CYS A 162 -6.62 30.01 36.93
N ARG A 163 -7.11 30.45 35.76
CA ARG A 163 -8.11 29.78 34.92
C ARG A 163 -7.41 29.11 33.75
N ILE A 164 -7.83 27.90 33.41
CA ILE A 164 -7.33 27.10 32.29
C ILE A 164 -8.46 27.05 31.26
N ASP A 165 -8.19 27.56 30.07
CA ASP A 165 -9.14 27.63 28.96
C ASP A 165 -8.69 26.74 27.80
N LEU A 166 -9.50 25.75 27.47
CA LEU A 166 -9.35 24.90 26.29
C LEU A 166 -10.40 25.31 25.27
N THR A 167 -10.00 25.74 24.09
CA THR A 167 -10.94 26.25 23.08
C THR A 167 -10.83 25.46 21.78
N ALA A 168 -11.92 24.84 21.33
CA ALA A 168 -12.07 24.35 19.97
C ALA A 168 -12.64 25.49 19.11
N ILE A 169 -11.93 25.86 18.05
CA ILE A 169 -12.21 27.02 17.21
C ILE A 169 -12.51 26.55 15.81
N ASN A 170 -13.68 26.89 15.27
CA ASN A 170 -13.95 26.80 13.85
C ASN A 170 -13.80 28.20 13.24
N HIS A 171 -12.77 28.32 12.40
CA HIS A 171 -12.31 29.58 11.84
C HIS A 171 -12.85 29.77 10.42
N MET A 172 -13.59 30.86 10.20
CA MET A 172 -14.14 31.22 8.89
C MET A 172 -13.57 32.57 8.45
N SER A 173 -12.66 32.55 7.45
CA SER A 173 -12.16 33.79 6.84
C SER A 173 -12.98 34.17 5.61
N MET A 174 -13.42 35.42 5.54
CA MET A 174 -14.17 35.95 4.41
C MET A 174 -13.20 36.40 3.30
N ILE A 175 -12.94 35.55 2.31
CA ILE A 175 -12.04 35.84 1.17
C ILE A 175 -12.83 36.52 0.03
N SER A 176 -14.06 36.04 -0.25
CA SER A 176 -15.00 36.60 -1.23
C SER A 176 -16.47 36.28 -0.82
N ASN A 177 -17.46 36.64 -1.65
CA ASN A 177 -18.88 36.31 -1.42
C ASN A 177 -19.22 34.81 -1.63
N LEU A 178 -18.30 34.02 -2.20
CA LEU A 178 -18.57 32.65 -2.68
C LEU A 178 -17.57 31.60 -2.16
N GLU A 179 -16.47 32.02 -1.53
CA GLU A 179 -15.44 31.10 -1.05
C GLU A 179 -15.10 31.36 0.42
N HIS A 180 -15.27 30.32 1.24
CA HIS A 180 -14.88 30.31 2.64
C HIS A 180 -13.94 29.14 2.89
N LYS A 181 -12.79 29.41 3.51
CA LYS A 181 -11.91 28.37 4.05
C LYS A 181 -12.25 28.19 5.52
N THR A 182 -12.77 27.02 5.87
CA THR A 182 -12.97 26.61 7.26
C THR A 182 -11.75 25.83 7.76
N ASP A 183 -11.27 26.19 8.94
CA ASP A 183 -10.14 25.52 9.61
C ASP A 183 -10.53 25.30 11.07
N ILE A 184 -10.36 24.07 11.57
CA ILE A 184 -10.62 23.73 12.98
C ILE A 184 -9.29 23.76 13.72
N ARG A 185 -9.21 24.57 14.77
CA ARG A 185 -8.01 24.70 15.62
C ARG A 185 -8.37 24.45 17.07
N TYR A 186 -7.43 23.86 17.80
CA TYR A 186 -7.54 23.66 19.24
C TYR A 186 -6.49 24.52 19.93
N GLU A 187 -6.93 25.30 20.91
CA GLU A 187 -6.07 26.21 21.69
C GLU A 187 -6.15 25.84 23.18
N ALA A 188 -5.04 26.00 23.90
CA ALA A 188 -4.96 25.85 25.35
C ALA A 188 -4.24 27.06 25.95
N GLU A 189 -4.89 27.69 26.93
CA GLU A 189 -4.44 28.92 27.58
C GLU A 189 -4.60 28.82 29.10
N VAL A 190 -3.72 29.50 29.83
CA VAL A 190 -3.81 29.68 31.28
C VAL A 190 -3.82 31.17 31.57
N GLU A 191 -4.91 31.67 32.12
CA GLU A 191 -5.11 33.07 32.49
C GLU A 191 -4.96 33.25 34.01
N LEU A 192 -4.36 34.36 34.43
CA LEU A 192 -4.21 34.73 35.84
C LEU A 192 -5.43 35.55 36.31
N LEU A 193 -6.19 35.05 37.29
CA LEU A 193 -7.49 35.61 37.70
C LEU A 193 -7.40 36.86 38.61
N ASP A 194 -6.31 37.01 39.37
CA ASP A 194 -6.01 38.22 40.14
C ASP A 194 -4.51 38.50 40.16
N ALA A 195 -4.05 39.20 39.12
CA ALA A 195 -2.64 39.59 38.99
C ALA A 195 -2.18 40.60 40.06
N ARG A 196 -3.11 41.28 40.76
CA ARG A 196 -2.82 42.41 41.65
C ARG A 196 -2.79 42.02 43.13
N GLY A 197 -3.65 41.09 43.56
CA GLY A 197 -3.75 40.65 44.95
C GLY A 197 -2.63 39.69 45.40
N SER A 198 -1.88 39.13 44.45
CA SER A 198 -0.81 38.16 44.72
C SER A 198 0.58 38.79 44.60
N GLU A 199 1.53 38.34 45.41
CA GLU A 199 2.93 38.72 45.26
C GLU A 199 3.42 38.35 43.83
N PRO A 200 4.05 39.25 43.06
CA PRO A 200 4.30 39.02 41.63
C PRO A 200 5.08 37.75 41.30
N ARG A 201 6.04 37.37 42.15
CA ARG A 201 6.75 36.10 41.97
C ARG A 201 5.83 34.91 42.24
N ALA A 202 5.02 34.93 43.28
CA ALA A 202 4.01 33.90 43.55
C ALA A 202 3.01 33.74 42.39
N ALA A 203 2.53 34.86 41.82
CA ALA A 203 1.63 34.85 40.66
C ALA A 203 2.27 34.20 39.42
N VAL A 204 3.52 34.58 39.10
CA VAL A 204 4.29 33.94 38.01
C VAL A 204 4.48 32.44 38.28
N MET A 205 4.77 32.05 39.51
CA MET A 205 4.95 30.64 39.87
C MET A 205 3.64 29.84 39.74
N ALA A 206 2.49 30.42 40.11
CA ALA A 206 1.18 29.81 39.91
C ALA A 206 0.85 29.61 38.42
N LEU A 207 1.12 30.64 37.59
CA LEU A 207 0.95 30.56 36.14
C LEU A 207 1.82 29.45 35.53
N LEU A 208 3.11 29.41 35.88
CA LEU A 208 4.05 28.39 35.41
C LEU A 208 3.68 26.99 35.89
N LYS A 209 3.22 26.84 37.14
CA LYS A 209 2.77 25.57 37.70
C LYS A 209 1.54 25.06 36.95
N SER A 210 0.52 25.90 36.76
CA SER A 210 -0.70 25.58 36.03
C SER A 210 -0.41 25.23 34.56
N PHE A 211 0.45 26.00 33.89
CA PHE A 211 0.88 25.69 32.53
C PHE A 211 1.70 24.38 32.45
N SER A 212 2.50 24.07 33.47
CA SER A 212 3.22 22.81 33.53
C SER A 212 2.30 21.59 33.58
N VAL A 213 1.11 21.71 34.18
CA VAL A 213 0.09 20.64 34.17
C VAL A 213 -0.39 20.39 32.75
N LEU A 214 -0.68 21.44 31.97
CA LEU A 214 -1.02 21.32 30.54
C LEU A 214 0.08 20.59 29.77
N LEU A 215 1.34 21.02 29.93
CA LEU A 215 2.47 20.41 29.23
C LEU A 215 2.66 18.93 29.59
N LYS A 216 2.45 18.55 30.87
CA LYS A 216 2.54 17.16 31.30
C LYS A 216 1.47 16.28 30.64
N LEU A 217 0.23 16.76 30.61
CA LEU A 217 -0.90 16.06 29.99
C LEU A 217 -0.71 15.95 28.46
N VAL A 218 -0.33 17.05 27.81
CA VAL A 218 -0.03 17.10 26.36
C VAL A 218 1.12 16.15 26.00
N ASN A 219 2.14 16.03 26.84
CA ASN A 219 3.29 15.15 26.58
C ASN A 219 3.08 13.73 27.09
N GLY A 220 1.99 13.45 27.82
CA GLY A 220 1.72 12.14 28.42
C GLY A 220 2.76 11.69 29.46
N THR A 221 3.51 12.63 30.03
CA THR A 221 4.59 12.38 31.01
C THR A 221 4.66 13.50 32.04
N ASP A 222 5.08 13.17 33.26
CA ASP A 222 5.34 14.16 34.30
C ASP A 222 6.62 14.98 34.09
N TYR A 223 7.45 14.56 33.14
CA TYR A 223 8.73 15.19 32.84
C TYR A 223 8.62 16.12 31.63
N VAL A 224 8.53 17.42 31.91
CA VAL A 224 8.51 18.46 30.86
C VAL A 224 9.93 18.71 30.34
N LEU A 225 10.19 18.28 29.11
CA LEU A 225 11.44 18.56 28.39
C LEU A 225 11.37 19.90 27.66
N SER A 226 12.46 20.65 27.68
CA SER A 226 12.66 21.82 26.81
C SER A 226 12.94 21.42 25.36
N ALA A 227 12.69 22.31 24.41
CA ALA A 227 13.02 22.12 23.00
C ALA A 227 14.50 21.79 22.78
N ASP A 228 15.39 22.46 23.52
CA ASP A 228 16.84 22.19 23.48
C ASP A 228 17.17 20.77 23.97
N GLU A 229 16.54 20.32 25.05
CA GLU A 229 16.71 18.93 25.56
C GLU A 229 16.20 17.91 24.55
N ARG A 230 15.03 18.14 23.94
CA ARG A 230 14.48 17.27 22.88
C ARG A 230 15.43 17.20 21.69
N GLN A 231 15.93 18.34 21.23
CA GLN A 231 16.85 18.41 20.09
C GLN A 231 18.21 17.76 20.39
N ALA A 232 18.72 17.90 21.62
CA ALA A 232 19.95 17.21 22.04
C ALA A 232 19.78 15.68 22.04
N VAL A 233 18.64 15.17 22.50
CA VAL A 233 18.33 13.73 22.43
C VAL A 233 18.25 13.26 20.98
N LEU A 234 17.55 13.99 20.10
CA LEU A 234 17.45 13.64 18.68
C LEU A 234 18.79 13.71 17.95
N ALA A 235 19.67 14.66 18.32
CA ALA A 235 21.02 14.74 17.77
C ALA A 235 21.85 13.52 18.15
N ARG A 236 21.79 13.07 19.40
CA ARG A 236 22.47 11.85 19.87
C ARG A 236 21.89 10.60 19.21
N TYR A 237 20.57 10.48 19.15
CA TYR A 237 19.88 9.41 18.41
C TYR A 237 20.33 9.37 16.94
N SER A 238 20.40 10.53 16.28
CA SER A 238 20.83 10.62 14.87
C SER A 238 22.29 10.24 14.69
N ALA A 239 23.16 10.57 15.64
CA ALA A 239 24.57 10.17 15.64
C ALA A 239 24.74 8.65 15.79
N LEU A 240 23.99 8.04 16.72
CA LEU A 240 24.01 6.59 16.94
C LEU A 240 23.48 5.82 15.72
N THR A 241 22.33 6.23 15.20
CA THR A 241 21.63 5.50 14.13
C THR A 241 22.13 5.79 12.73
N LYS A 242 22.84 6.93 12.53
CA LYS A 242 23.21 7.48 11.22
C LYS A 242 22.01 7.70 10.29
N ALA A 243 20.80 7.82 10.83
CA ALA A 243 19.55 7.85 10.07
C ALA A 243 19.10 9.27 9.67
N SER A 244 19.93 10.30 9.89
CA SER A 244 19.67 11.70 9.56
C SER A 244 18.29 12.20 10.02
N GLY A 245 17.92 11.91 11.27
CA GLY A 245 16.62 12.31 11.81
C GLY A 245 15.44 11.58 11.17
N LYS A 246 15.53 10.26 11.00
CA LYS A 246 14.42 9.39 10.60
C LYS A 246 14.18 8.32 11.65
N PHE A 247 12.92 7.91 11.80
CA PHE A 247 12.55 6.76 12.61
C PHE A 247 13.05 5.46 11.96
N ILE A 248 13.70 4.58 12.73
CA ILE A 248 14.33 3.36 12.19
C ILE A 248 13.57 2.05 12.50
N GLY A 249 12.36 2.13 13.07
CA GLY A 249 11.52 0.96 13.29
C GLY A 249 10.75 0.54 12.02
N PRO A 250 10.89 -0.69 11.52
CA PRO A 250 10.17 -1.18 10.33
C PRO A 250 8.67 -1.42 10.63
N LYS A 251 7.79 -1.17 9.67
CA LYS A 251 6.33 -1.32 9.84
C LYS A 251 5.87 -2.72 9.39
N PRO A 252 5.13 -3.47 10.25
CA PRO A 252 4.63 -4.79 9.90
C PRO A 252 3.46 -4.73 8.89
N VAL A 253 3.20 -5.85 8.23
CA VAL A 253 2.16 -6.01 7.21
C VAL A 253 1.09 -7.00 7.68
N THR A 254 -0.10 -6.95 7.12
CA THR A 254 -1.18 -7.85 7.56
C THR A 254 -0.85 -9.31 7.23
N LEU A 255 -1.08 -10.22 8.19
CA LEU A 255 -1.00 -11.65 7.96
C LEU A 255 -2.17 -12.11 7.10
N GLU A 256 -1.90 -12.43 5.85
CA GLU A 256 -2.87 -13.02 4.90
C GLU A 256 -2.83 -14.56 4.90
N LEU A 257 -3.94 -15.22 4.52
CA LEU A 257 -4.09 -16.68 4.54
C LEU A 257 -2.96 -17.42 3.78
N ARG A 258 -2.45 -16.82 2.70
CA ARG A 258 -1.32 -17.35 1.91
C ARG A 258 -0.06 -17.59 2.74
N HIS A 259 0.16 -16.83 3.83
CA HIS A 259 1.32 -17.00 4.69
C HIS A 259 1.17 -18.22 5.64
N LEU A 260 0.00 -18.85 5.70
CA LEU A 260 -0.20 -20.14 6.38
C LEU A 260 -0.02 -21.35 5.45
N ALA A 261 0.29 -21.14 4.16
CA ALA A 261 0.62 -22.22 3.23
C ALA A 261 1.85 -23.01 3.72
N GLU A 262 2.06 -24.21 3.19
CA GLU A 262 3.26 -24.99 3.50
C GLU A 262 4.53 -24.19 3.19
N ALA A 263 5.51 -24.29 4.10
CA ALA A 263 6.76 -23.57 3.96
C ALA A 263 7.59 -24.19 2.84
N THR A 264 7.83 -23.44 1.78
CA THR A 264 8.74 -23.80 0.69
C THR A 264 9.93 -22.84 0.72
N PRO A 265 11.11 -23.24 0.21
CA PRO A 265 12.28 -22.37 0.20
C PRO A 265 11.99 -21.05 -0.54
N GLY A 266 12.10 -19.92 0.18
CA GLY A 266 11.83 -18.59 -0.37
C GLY A 266 10.39 -18.10 -0.21
N SER A 267 9.46 -18.92 0.32
CA SER A 267 8.11 -18.48 0.62
C SER A 267 8.02 -17.73 1.95
N ASP A 268 7.07 -16.80 2.02
CA ASP A 268 6.78 -16.00 3.22
C ASP A 268 5.84 -16.71 4.20
N SER A 269 5.97 -18.02 4.31
CA SER A 269 5.16 -18.82 5.21
C SER A 269 5.60 -18.68 6.66
N VAL A 270 4.65 -18.37 7.55
CA VAL A 270 4.88 -18.34 9.01
C VAL A 270 4.98 -19.75 9.62
N ARG A 271 4.78 -20.80 8.81
CA ARG A 271 5.14 -22.21 9.16
C ARG A 271 6.64 -22.48 9.01
N GLY A 272 7.40 -21.47 8.58
CA GLY A 272 8.87 -21.48 8.53
C GLY A 272 9.54 -20.90 9.78
N ASN A 273 10.76 -20.39 9.61
CA ASN A 273 11.61 -19.87 10.71
C ASN A 273 11.09 -18.51 11.25
N TYR A 274 10.03 -18.51 12.04
CA TYR A 274 9.42 -17.30 12.65
C TYR A 274 9.47 -17.33 14.18
N THR A 275 9.31 -16.15 14.78
CA THR A 275 8.95 -15.99 16.19
C THR A 275 7.55 -15.41 16.29
N ILE A 276 6.79 -15.80 17.30
CA ILE A 276 5.47 -15.26 17.62
C ILE A 276 5.52 -14.54 18.97
N THR A 277 4.94 -13.34 19.03
CA THR A 277 4.69 -12.60 20.27
C THR A 277 3.27 -12.04 20.24
N ASP A 278 2.71 -11.69 21.41
CA ASP A 278 1.47 -10.92 21.47
C ASP A 278 1.62 -9.55 20.81
N LYS A 279 0.53 -9.09 20.17
CA LYS A 279 0.39 -7.70 19.75
C LYS A 279 -0.29 -6.93 20.89
N ALA A 280 0.41 -5.95 21.47
CA ALA A 280 -0.19 -5.12 22.50
C ALA A 280 -1.02 -4.00 21.88
N ASP A 281 -2.02 -3.54 22.63
CA ASP A 281 -2.79 -2.35 22.28
C ASP A 281 -2.15 -1.09 22.89
N GLY A 282 -1.00 -0.70 22.34
CA GLY A 282 -0.19 0.41 22.84
C GLY A 282 0.44 1.27 21.75
N GLU A 283 1.11 2.35 22.18
CA GLU A 283 1.80 3.28 21.31
C GLU A 283 3.23 2.78 21.04
N ARG A 284 3.61 2.62 19.77
CA ARG A 284 4.97 2.20 19.40
C ARG A 284 5.96 3.35 19.58
N ALA A 285 7.10 3.07 20.20
CA ALA A 285 8.21 4.01 20.35
C ALA A 285 9.56 3.28 20.35
N LEU A 286 10.64 4.02 20.10
CA LEU A 286 11.99 3.56 20.38
C LEU A 286 12.38 4.03 21.79
N ALA A 287 12.84 3.12 22.64
CA ALA A 287 13.40 3.46 23.96
C ALA A 287 14.91 3.64 23.84
N PHE A 288 15.36 4.89 23.94
CA PHE A 288 16.76 5.29 23.81
C PHE A 288 17.35 5.65 25.17
N VAL A 289 18.35 4.87 25.61
CA VAL A 289 19.19 5.22 26.77
C VAL A 289 20.35 6.04 26.26
N ASP A 290 20.40 7.33 26.61
CA ASP A 290 21.45 8.21 26.12
C ASP A 290 22.76 8.08 26.91
N ALA A 291 23.80 8.80 26.49
CA ALA A 291 25.10 8.83 27.17
C ALA A 291 25.04 9.33 28.63
N SER A 292 23.97 10.00 29.07
CA SER A 292 23.76 10.38 30.48
C SER A 292 23.11 9.27 31.31
N GLY A 293 22.75 8.16 30.66
CA GLY A 293 22.02 7.04 31.23
C GLY A 293 20.51 7.29 31.34
N ALA A 294 19.97 8.39 30.84
CA ALA A 294 18.53 8.65 30.90
C ALA A 294 17.80 7.96 29.74
N LEU A 295 16.66 7.33 30.03
CA LEU A 295 15.83 6.66 29.02
C LEU A 295 14.74 7.60 28.50
N PHE A 296 14.72 7.78 27.18
CA PHE A 296 13.74 8.56 26.44
C PHE A 296 12.97 7.66 25.48
N LEU A 297 11.70 8.00 25.25
CA LEU A 297 10.88 7.39 24.20
C LEU A 297 10.85 8.32 22.99
N ILE A 298 11.04 7.75 21.80
CA ILE A 298 10.99 8.45 20.52
C ILE A 298 9.89 7.83 19.67
N ASP A 299 8.84 8.59 19.36
CA ASP A 299 7.71 8.11 18.54
C ASP A 299 8.04 8.12 17.02
N ASP A 300 7.11 7.65 16.19
CA ASP A 300 7.29 7.57 14.73
C ASP A 300 7.32 8.94 14.02
N ARG A 301 7.01 10.01 14.73
CA ARG A 301 7.11 11.42 14.32
C ARG A 301 8.32 12.13 14.92
N LEU A 302 9.21 11.39 15.60
CA LEU A 302 10.39 11.89 16.32
C LEU A 302 10.03 12.81 17.51
N GLY A 303 8.82 12.69 18.04
CA GLY A 303 8.47 13.24 19.34
C GLY A 303 9.26 12.55 20.44
N VAL A 304 9.82 13.32 21.38
CA VAL A 304 10.67 12.82 22.46
C VAL A 304 9.97 13.00 23.80
N THR A 305 9.83 11.91 24.54
CA THR A 305 9.19 11.85 25.86
C THR A 305 10.17 11.30 26.89
N ALA A 306 10.35 12.00 28.01
CA ALA A 306 11.16 11.49 29.12
C ALA A 306 10.35 10.52 29.99
N THR A 307 11.00 9.44 30.45
CA THR A 307 10.36 8.38 31.23
C THR A 307 10.61 8.46 32.73
N GLY A 308 11.68 9.16 33.15
CA GLY A 308 12.15 9.14 34.54
C GLY A 308 13.05 7.95 34.89
N LEU A 309 13.23 7.00 33.96
CA LEU A 309 14.14 5.86 34.12
C LEU A 309 15.59 6.24 33.80
N ARG A 310 16.53 5.72 34.62
CA ARG A 310 17.97 5.90 34.43
C ARG A 310 18.74 4.59 34.59
N SER A 311 19.74 4.38 33.74
CA SER A 311 20.74 3.34 33.87
C SER A 311 22.09 3.79 33.29
N ALA A 312 23.13 3.80 34.12
CA ALA A 312 24.50 4.03 33.65
C ALA A 312 25.14 2.77 33.04
N ALA A 313 24.53 1.59 33.22
CA ALA A 313 25.10 0.31 32.79
C ALA A 313 24.88 0.03 31.29
N VAL A 314 23.87 0.63 30.67
CA VAL A 314 23.47 0.37 29.28
C VAL A 314 23.31 1.66 28.46
N THR A 315 24.20 2.63 28.65
CA THR A 315 24.21 3.86 27.84
C THR A 315 24.36 3.55 26.36
N ASP A 316 23.84 4.44 25.50
CA ASP A 316 23.86 4.30 24.03
C ASP A 316 23.22 2.99 23.53
N THR A 317 22.11 2.61 24.17
CA THR A 317 21.30 1.44 23.85
C THR A 317 19.94 1.87 23.31
N LEU A 318 19.45 1.19 22.28
CA LEU A 318 18.21 1.52 21.59
C LEU A 318 17.34 0.29 21.39
N PHE A 319 16.19 0.28 22.04
CA PHE A 319 15.17 -0.76 21.93
C PHE A 319 14.01 -0.31 21.04
N ASP A 320 13.33 -1.26 20.39
CA ASP A 320 12.00 -1.05 19.80
C ASP A 320 10.94 -1.61 20.75
N CYS A 321 9.93 -0.82 21.08
CA CYS A 321 8.99 -1.13 22.15
C CYS A 321 7.57 -0.61 21.90
N GLU A 322 6.62 -1.13 22.69
CA GLU A 322 5.27 -0.62 22.80
C GLU A 322 5.03 -0.08 24.22
N VAL A 323 4.45 1.11 24.31
CA VAL A 323 4.05 1.75 25.57
C VAL A 323 2.57 1.44 25.81
N VAL A 324 2.29 0.68 26.85
CA VAL A 324 0.95 0.10 27.13
C VAL A 324 0.47 0.47 28.53
N LYS A 325 -0.84 0.36 28.74
CA LYS A 325 -1.46 0.50 30.06
C LYS A 325 -1.60 -0.89 30.71
N PRO A 326 -1.44 -1.00 32.04
CA PRO A 326 -1.72 -2.22 32.78
C PRO A 326 -3.19 -2.62 32.64
N SER A 327 -3.45 -3.92 32.55
CA SER A 327 -4.82 -4.46 32.54
C SER A 327 -5.52 -4.38 33.91
N ASN A 328 -4.74 -4.24 34.99
CA ASN A 328 -5.27 -4.09 36.35
C ASN A 328 -5.60 -2.62 36.67
N ARG A 329 -6.89 -2.31 36.86
CA ARG A 329 -7.43 -0.97 37.13
C ARG A 329 -6.87 -0.30 38.41
N ALA A 330 -6.29 -1.05 39.35
CA ALA A 330 -5.69 -0.47 40.56
C ALA A 330 -4.39 0.32 40.31
N ALA A 331 -3.77 0.18 39.13
CA ALA A 331 -2.52 0.84 38.75
C ALA A 331 -2.68 1.75 37.50
N GLU A 332 -3.87 2.34 37.30
CA GLU A 332 -4.24 3.13 36.10
C GLU A 332 -3.27 4.27 35.73
N THR A 333 -2.44 4.74 36.67
CA THR A 333 -1.48 5.82 36.46
C THR A 333 -0.10 5.34 36.00
N GLN A 334 0.23 4.05 36.14
CA GLN A 334 1.54 3.51 35.80
C GLN A 334 1.53 2.98 34.35
N ARG A 335 2.53 3.33 33.54
CA ARG A 335 2.69 2.79 32.17
C ARG A 335 3.70 1.64 32.13
N LEU A 336 3.61 0.82 31.11
CA LEU A 336 4.53 -0.28 30.86
C LEU A 336 5.24 -0.06 29.50
N ILE A 337 6.55 -0.31 29.46
CA ILE A 337 7.38 -0.28 28.24
C ILE A 337 7.76 -1.72 27.90
N ALA A 338 7.07 -2.29 26.91
CA ALA A 338 7.28 -3.67 26.48
C ALA A 338 8.21 -3.70 25.26
N CYS A 339 9.47 -4.04 25.47
CA CYS A 339 10.49 -4.15 24.42
C CYS A 339 10.33 -5.44 23.62
N PHE A 340 10.39 -5.36 22.30
CA PHE A 340 10.26 -6.50 21.39
C PHE A 340 11.42 -6.63 20.39
N ASP A 341 12.31 -5.65 20.30
CA ASP A 341 13.56 -5.79 19.55
C ASP A 341 14.63 -4.84 20.13
N ILE A 342 15.89 -5.03 19.75
CA ILE A 342 17.02 -4.15 20.08
C ILE A 342 17.84 -3.87 18.82
N TYR A 343 18.15 -2.61 18.60
CA TYR A 343 18.91 -2.18 17.41
C TYR A 343 20.34 -1.82 17.74
N PHE A 344 20.56 -1.21 18.91
CA PHE A 344 21.89 -0.86 19.38
C PHE A 344 22.04 -1.29 20.83
N TYR A 345 23.17 -1.91 21.15
CA TYR A 345 23.55 -2.29 22.50
C TYR A 345 24.90 -1.67 22.83
N MET A 346 24.92 -0.69 23.74
CA MET A 346 26.16 0.01 24.12
C MET A 346 26.98 0.49 22.92
N SER A 347 26.37 1.26 22.02
CA SER A 347 26.93 1.71 20.73
C SER A 347 27.19 0.63 19.67
N LYS A 348 27.12 -0.67 19.98
CA LYS A 348 27.23 -1.75 18.98
C LYS A 348 25.93 -1.85 18.18
N ASP A 349 26.02 -1.73 16.86
CA ASP A 349 24.91 -2.01 15.95
C ASP A 349 24.68 -3.52 15.86
N VAL A 350 23.53 -3.99 16.34
CA VAL A 350 23.15 -5.41 16.36
C VAL A 350 22.05 -5.74 15.35
N ARG A 351 21.65 -4.79 14.50
CA ARG A 351 20.57 -4.99 13.52
C ARG A 351 20.87 -6.05 12.48
N ALA A 352 22.16 -6.31 12.22
CA ALA A 352 22.61 -7.34 11.29
C ALA A 352 22.45 -8.77 11.84
N LEU A 353 22.26 -8.93 13.15
CA LEU A 353 22.10 -10.23 13.78
C LEU A 353 20.67 -10.77 13.55
N PRO A 354 20.47 -12.10 13.58
CA PRO A 354 19.14 -12.73 13.69
C PRO A 354 18.33 -12.19 14.86
N LEU A 355 16.99 -12.25 14.77
CA LEU A 355 16.14 -11.95 15.93
C LEU A 355 16.34 -12.99 17.05
N ALA A 356 16.28 -14.28 16.70
CA ALA A 356 16.42 -15.40 17.64
C ALA A 356 16.98 -16.65 16.94
N LEU A 357 18.02 -17.27 17.50
CA LEU A 357 18.70 -18.43 16.91
C LEU A 357 18.20 -19.81 17.40
N GLY A 358 17.41 -19.91 18.47
CA GLY A 358 16.93 -21.21 18.97
C GLY A 358 16.19 -21.20 20.31
N VAL A 359 15.57 -22.33 20.67
CA VAL A 359 14.85 -22.56 21.95
C VAL A 359 15.83 -22.71 23.14
N SER A 360 17.10 -23.03 22.85
CA SER A 360 18.17 -23.22 23.83
C SER A 360 19.16 -22.05 23.89
N ALA A 361 18.75 -20.84 23.47
CA ALA A 361 19.59 -19.66 23.58
C ALA A 361 19.95 -19.43 25.06
N THR A 362 21.15 -19.86 25.44
CA THR A 362 21.85 -19.41 26.63
C THR A 362 21.99 -17.89 26.55
N SER A 363 22.18 -17.22 27.68
CA SER A 363 22.39 -15.76 27.74
C SER A 363 23.44 -15.22 26.76
N ASP A 364 24.31 -16.11 26.25
CA ASP A 364 25.49 -15.80 25.44
C ASP A 364 25.27 -15.90 23.93
N ALA A 365 24.04 -16.18 23.46
CA ALA A 365 23.76 -16.24 22.02
C ALA A 365 23.90 -14.86 21.34
N GLU A 366 24.46 -14.86 20.12
CA GLU A 366 24.62 -13.66 19.28
C GLU A 366 23.36 -13.41 18.43
N ASP A 367 22.23 -13.17 19.10
CA ASP A 367 20.97 -12.76 18.49
C ASP A 367 20.33 -11.59 19.25
N ARG A 368 19.40 -10.88 18.60
CA ARG A 368 18.84 -9.63 19.14
C ARG A 368 18.01 -9.86 20.41
N VAL A 369 17.25 -10.96 20.52
CA VAL A 369 16.50 -11.27 21.74
C VAL A 369 17.44 -11.48 22.93
N SER A 370 18.55 -12.19 22.76
CA SER A 370 19.53 -12.42 23.82
C SER A 370 20.25 -11.13 24.21
N TYR A 371 20.58 -10.27 23.25
CA TYR A 371 21.10 -8.92 23.51
C TYR A 371 20.11 -8.05 24.29
N MET A 372 18.83 -8.08 23.93
CA MET A 372 17.77 -7.34 24.62
C MET A 372 17.64 -7.78 26.07
N ASN A 373 17.59 -9.10 26.31
CA ASN A 373 17.50 -9.66 27.65
C ASN A 373 18.73 -9.32 28.51
N ARG A 374 19.95 -9.44 27.94
CA ARG A 374 21.20 -9.02 28.60
C ARG A 374 21.16 -7.54 28.98
N ALA A 375 20.73 -6.69 28.06
CA ALA A 375 20.65 -5.25 28.29
C ALA A 375 19.66 -4.92 29.41
N LEU A 376 18.44 -5.48 29.38
CA LEU A 376 17.44 -5.21 30.40
C LEU A 376 17.83 -5.76 31.78
N ALA A 377 18.46 -6.94 31.84
CA ALA A 377 18.97 -7.50 33.08
C ALA A 377 20.11 -6.67 33.68
N ALA A 378 21.05 -6.22 32.84
CA ALA A 378 22.18 -5.39 33.27
C ALA A 378 21.78 -3.94 33.61
N ALA A 379 20.70 -3.44 33.01
CA ALA A 379 20.31 -2.05 33.14
C ALA A 379 19.98 -1.64 34.58
N ALA A 380 19.33 -2.50 35.36
CA ALA A 380 18.89 -2.20 36.72
C ALA A 380 18.28 -0.79 36.84
N PHE A 381 17.30 -0.47 35.97
CA PHE A 381 16.77 0.89 35.82
C PHE A 381 16.28 1.47 37.15
N VAL A 382 16.83 2.64 37.51
CA VAL A 382 16.40 3.40 38.67
C VAL A 382 15.27 4.34 38.25
N LYS A 383 14.14 4.22 38.95
CA LYS A 383 12.99 5.14 38.81
C LYS A 383 13.27 6.44 39.55
N SER A 384 12.93 7.58 38.95
CA SER A 384 13.02 8.88 39.63
C SER A 384 11.87 9.07 40.64
N LYS A 385 10.73 8.39 40.43
CA LYS A 385 9.60 8.33 41.38
C LYS A 385 8.79 7.03 41.22
N PRO A 386 7.98 6.64 42.23
CA PRO A 386 7.24 5.37 42.20
C PRO A 386 6.33 5.16 40.98
N GLY A 387 5.70 6.21 40.46
CA GLY A 387 4.79 6.16 39.31
C GLY A 387 5.46 6.14 37.94
N ASP A 388 6.79 6.12 37.86
CA ASP A 388 7.52 5.96 36.59
C ASP A 388 7.28 4.56 35.99
N PRO A 389 7.32 4.42 34.65
CA PRO A 389 6.98 3.17 33.98
C PRO A 389 7.92 2.02 34.34
N ASP A 390 7.43 0.80 34.21
CA ASP A 390 8.28 -0.40 34.19
C ASP A 390 8.71 -0.73 32.75
N ILE A 391 9.89 -1.31 32.60
CA ILE A 391 10.43 -1.74 31.30
C ILE A 391 10.81 -3.22 31.36
N PHE A 392 10.42 -4.00 30.36
CA PHE A 392 10.69 -5.44 30.27
C PHE A 392 10.70 -5.93 28.82
N ALA A 393 11.24 -7.13 28.60
CA ALA A 393 11.22 -7.81 27.31
C ALA A 393 9.93 -8.62 27.14
N LYS A 394 9.33 -8.55 25.95
CA LYS A 394 8.26 -9.45 25.54
C LYS A 394 8.78 -10.90 25.42
N GLU A 395 7.88 -11.85 25.65
CA GLU A 395 8.17 -13.26 25.43
C GLU A 395 8.02 -13.61 23.96
N PHE A 396 9.02 -14.30 23.40
CA PHE A 396 8.98 -14.82 22.03
C PHE A 396 8.82 -16.33 22.02
N ARG A 397 7.94 -16.82 21.14
CA ARG A 397 7.79 -18.24 20.85
C ARG A 397 8.43 -18.55 19.51
N LEU A 398 9.44 -19.41 19.49
CA LEU A 398 10.09 -19.81 18.26
C LEU A 398 9.28 -20.89 17.54
N VAL A 399 9.07 -20.71 16.24
CA VAL A 399 8.45 -21.68 15.34
C VAL A 399 9.56 -22.46 14.64
N GLN A 400 9.55 -23.78 14.81
CA GLN A 400 10.46 -24.67 14.08
C GLN A 400 10.02 -24.83 12.63
N PHE A 401 10.99 -25.02 11.73
CA PHE A 401 10.71 -25.15 10.30
C PHE A 401 9.95 -26.45 10.00
N GLY A 402 8.78 -26.32 9.37
CA GLY A 402 7.98 -27.43 8.89
C GLY A 402 6.86 -27.86 9.85
N GLY A 403 5.72 -28.25 9.28
CA GLY A 403 4.59 -28.82 10.03
C GLY A 403 3.71 -27.81 10.77
N ASP A 404 3.19 -28.25 11.92
CA ASP A 404 2.10 -27.59 12.66
C ASP A 404 2.56 -26.85 13.92
N ASP A 405 3.87 -26.64 14.07
CA ASP A 405 4.45 -26.01 15.26
C ASP A 405 3.97 -24.57 15.46
N VAL A 406 3.73 -23.82 14.38
CA VAL A 406 3.14 -22.48 14.46
C VAL A 406 1.83 -22.49 15.27
N PHE A 407 0.98 -23.50 15.04
CA PHE A 407 -0.31 -23.63 15.72
C PHE A 407 -0.12 -24.01 17.20
N ASN A 408 0.90 -24.81 17.53
CA ASN A 408 1.29 -25.10 18.91
C ASN A 408 1.69 -23.81 19.66
N GLN A 409 2.55 -23.00 19.05
CA GLN A 409 3.05 -21.77 19.66
C GLN A 409 1.93 -20.74 19.83
N VAL A 410 0.99 -20.64 18.89
CA VAL A 410 -0.21 -19.81 19.06
C VAL A 410 -1.08 -20.31 20.21
N ARG A 411 -1.37 -21.62 20.30
CA ARG A 411 -2.17 -22.20 21.40
C ARG A 411 -1.57 -21.86 22.77
N TYR A 412 -0.26 -21.86 22.89
CA TYR A 412 0.43 -21.46 24.11
C TYR A 412 0.14 -19.99 24.48
N LEU A 413 0.31 -19.05 23.54
CA LEU A 413 0.06 -17.63 23.78
C LEU A 413 -1.41 -17.35 24.14
N VAL A 414 -2.35 -18.03 23.48
CA VAL A 414 -3.78 -17.93 23.80
C VAL A 414 -4.08 -18.43 25.21
N ARG A 415 -3.54 -19.59 25.61
CA ARG A 415 -3.69 -20.10 26.99
C ARG A 415 -3.10 -19.14 28.01
N LYS A 416 -1.94 -18.54 27.73
CA LYS A 416 -1.31 -17.54 28.60
C LYS A 416 -2.18 -16.29 28.75
N LYS A 417 -2.74 -15.78 27.64
CA LYS A 417 -3.69 -14.66 27.66
C LYS A 417 -4.92 -14.99 28.50
N ASN A 418 -5.55 -16.12 28.26
CA ASN A 418 -6.78 -16.54 28.96
C ASN A 418 -6.56 -16.80 30.45
N ALA A 419 -5.33 -17.16 30.85
CA ALA A 419 -4.94 -17.30 32.26
C ALA A 419 -4.66 -15.95 32.96
N GLY A 420 -4.74 -14.81 32.26
CA GLY A 420 -4.43 -13.50 32.83
C GLY A 420 -2.93 -13.24 33.03
N ASN A 421 -2.07 -14.04 32.40
CA ASN A 421 -0.60 -13.95 32.55
C ASN A 421 0.06 -12.95 31.59
N ILE A 422 -0.72 -12.03 31.01
CA ILE A 422 -0.25 -10.90 30.22
C ILE A 422 -0.68 -9.61 30.95
N PRO A 423 0.26 -8.73 31.33
CA PRO A 423 -0.06 -7.60 32.22
C PRO A 423 -0.76 -6.42 31.54
N TYR A 424 -1.16 -6.57 30.27
CA TYR A 424 -1.77 -5.52 29.44
C TYR A 424 -2.70 -6.13 28.39
N ASP A 425 -3.54 -5.28 27.78
CA ASP A 425 -4.49 -5.70 26.76
C ASP A 425 -3.79 -5.98 25.41
N THR A 426 -4.28 -7.02 24.72
CA THR A 426 -3.72 -7.49 23.44
C THR A 426 -4.81 -7.63 22.39
N ASP A 427 -4.53 -7.15 21.18
CA ASP A 427 -5.48 -7.11 20.05
C ASP A 427 -5.07 -8.03 18.88
N GLY A 428 -4.09 -8.91 19.08
CA GLY A 428 -3.61 -9.80 18.03
C GLY A 428 -2.27 -10.46 18.32
N LEU A 429 -1.58 -10.84 17.25
CA LEU A 429 -0.26 -11.50 17.29
C LEU A 429 0.69 -10.84 16.28
N ILE A 430 1.99 -10.87 16.58
CA ILE A 430 3.07 -10.47 15.68
C ILE A 430 3.93 -11.69 15.35
N PHE A 431 4.20 -11.86 14.06
CA PHE A 431 5.09 -12.88 13.50
C PHE A 431 6.30 -12.18 12.91
N THR A 432 7.47 -12.42 13.48
CA THR A 432 8.73 -11.82 13.04
C THR A 432 9.69 -12.91 12.57
N PRO A 433 10.38 -12.76 11.43
CA PRO A 433 11.35 -13.76 10.98
C PRO A 433 12.47 -13.92 12.01
N SER A 434 12.71 -15.16 12.43
CA SER A 434 13.71 -15.45 13.47
C SER A 434 15.15 -15.22 13.00
N LYS A 435 15.42 -15.47 11.72
CA LYS A 435 16.79 -15.52 11.15
C LYS A 435 17.23 -14.27 10.38
N LEU A 436 16.34 -13.29 10.16
CA LEU A 436 16.64 -12.14 9.32
C LEU A 436 17.20 -10.96 10.12
N ALA A 437 18.14 -10.24 9.51
CA ALA A 437 18.55 -8.91 9.95
C ALA A 437 17.38 -7.92 9.83
N VAL A 438 17.42 -6.83 10.59
CA VAL A 438 16.33 -5.83 10.64
C VAL A 438 16.12 -5.21 9.25
N GLY A 439 14.93 -5.40 8.67
CA GLY A 439 14.57 -4.92 7.33
C GLY A 439 15.09 -5.79 6.18
N ALA A 440 15.76 -6.91 6.44
CA ALA A 440 16.25 -7.80 5.38
C ALA A 440 15.13 -8.69 4.81
N HIS A 441 15.20 -8.99 3.51
CA HIS A 441 14.23 -9.88 2.85
C HIS A 441 14.73 -11.33 2.73
N ASP A 442 16.02 -11.57 2.91
CA ASP A 442 16.63 -12.90 2.97
C ASP A 442 17.82 -12.91 3.93
N ALA A 443 18.35 -14.10 4.23
CA ALA A 443 19.43 -14.28 5.20
C ALA A 443 20.80 -13.75 4.71
N SER A 444 20.94 -13.44 3.43
CA SER A 444 22.15 -12.83 2.86
C SER A 444 22.13 -11.30 2.88
N GLY A 445 20.96 -10.70 3.09
CA GLY A 445 20.76 -9.27 3.18
C GLY A 445 21.24 -8.70 4.52
N GLY A 446 22.02 -7.61 4.47
CA GLY A 446 22.32 -6.80 5.64
C GLY A 446 21.10 -6.00 6.13
N PRO A 447 21.21 -5.30 7.27
CA PRO A 447 20.11 -4.49 7.78
C PRO A 447 19.76 -3.39 6.77
N ALA A 448 18.46 -3.14 6.60
CA ALA A 448 18.01 -2.10 5.67
C ALA A 448 18.53 -0.72 6.10
N THR A 449 18.89 0.12 5.12
CA THR A 449 19.38 1.49 5.37
C THR A 449 18.25 2.52 5.40
N THR A 450 17.06 2.18 4.91
CA THR A 450 15.85 3.02 4.91
C THR A 450 14.66 2.21 5.41
N PHE A 451 13.99 2.70 6.45
CA PHE A 451 12.93 1.96 7.13
C PHE A 451 11.55 2.44 6.68
N GLY A 452 10.78 1.49 6.14
CA GLY A 452 9.39 1.64 5.73
C GLY A 452 8.61 0.37 6.08
N ARG A 453 7.82 -0.13 5.15
CA ARG A 453 7.15 -1.44 5.27
C ARG A 453 8.20 -2.57 5.26
N TRP A 454 8.10 -3.55 6.16
CA TRP A 454 8.88 -4.79 6.08
C TRP A 454 7.93 -5.96 5.86
N ASP A 455 7.87 -6.43 4.62
CA ASP A 455 6.93 -7.43 4.12
C ASP A 455 7.16 -8.86 4.63
N LYS A 456 8.16 -9.05 5.51
CA LYS A 456 8.42 -10.31 6.22
C LYS A 456 7.89 -10.29 7.66
N VAL A 457 7.51 -9.14 8.22
CA VAL A 457 6.97 -9.06 9.58
C VAL A 457 5.46 -8.93 9.49
N PHE A 458 4.74 -9.91 10.02
CA PHE A 458 3.29 -9.97 9.93
C PHE A 458 2.62 -9.57 11.24
N LYS A 459 1.55 -8.79 11.13
CA LYS A 459 0.58 -8.55 12.20
C LYS A 459 -0.72 -9.27 11.86
N TRP A 460 -1.19 -10.08 12.80
CA TRP A 460 -2.52 -10.65 12.74
C TRP A 460 -3.41 -9.94 13.75
N LYS A 461 -4.66 -9.67 13.35
CA LYS A 461 -5.74 -9.23 14.23
C LYS A 461 -6.95 -10.13 13.97
N PRO A 462 -7.82 -10.34 14.97
CA PRO A 462 -9.10 -11.00 14.75
C PRO A 462 -9.87 -10.31 13.60
N PRO A 463 -10.50 -11.08 12.69
CA PRO A 463 -11.15 -10.53 11.49
C PRO A 463 -12.17 -9.41 11.76
N GLU A 464 -12.86 -9.46 12.90
CA GLU A 464 -13.82 -8.46 13.36
C GLU A 464 -13.21 -7.06 13.60
N PHE A 465 -11.89 -6.98 13.76
CA PHE A 465 -11.15 -5.71 13.92
C PHE A 465 -10.47 -5.24 12.62
N ASN A 466 -10.75 -5.87 11.48
CA ASN A 466 -10.24 -5.39 10.19
C ASN A 466 -10.96 -4.10 9.78
N SER A 467 -10.18 -3.05 9.55
CA SER A 467 -10.67 -1.76 9.07
C SER A 467 -9.77 -1.17 8.00
N VAL A 468 -10.36 -0.32 7.14
CA VAL A 468 -9.67 0.48 6.14
C VAL A 468 -10.05 1.95 6.34
N ASP A 469 -9.06 2.82 6.37
CA ASP A 469 -9.25 4.27 6.40
C ASP A 469 -9.39 4.79 4.97
N PHE A 470 -10.62 5.15 4.57
CA PHE A 470 -10.93 5.69 3.24
C PHE A 470 -11.11 7.21 3.28
N LEU A 471 -10.76 7.88 2.19
CA LEU A 471 -11.32 9.19 1.87
C LEU A 471 -12.71 8.98 1.26
N LEU A 472 -13.74 9.45 1.95
CA LEU A 472 -15.13 9.32 1.53
C LEU A 472 -15.59 10.60 0.82
N ARG A 473 -16.23 10.45 -0.36
CA ARG A 473 -16.85 11.57 -1.08
C ARG A 473 -18.28 11.24 -1.50
N PHE A 474 -19.18 12.21 -1.37
CA PHE A 474 -20.54 12.14 -1.86
C PHE A 474 -20.59 12.63 -3.32
N PRO A 475 -21.23 11.90 -4.25
CA PRO A 475 -21.45 12.38 -5.61
C PRO A 475 -22.31 13.65 -5.63
N GLU A 476 -21.96 14.61 -6.48
CA GLU A 476 -22.82 15.79 -6.73
C GLU A 476 -24.17 15.34 -7.30
N GLY A 477 -25.26 15.84 -6.72
CA GLY A 477 -26.62 15.54 -7.18
C GLY A 477 -27.10 14.10 -6.96
N GLY A 478 -26.43 13.32 -6.09
CA GLY A 478 -26.85 11.94 -5.81
C GLY A 478 -28.15 11.85 -5.00
N ASP A 479 -29.15 11.15 -5.55
CA ASP A 479 -30.41 10.86 -4.88
C ASP A 479 -30.23 9.95 -3.66
N LEU A 480 -31.11 10.12 -2.66
CA LEU A 480 -31.20 9.19 -1.54
C LEU A 480 -31.73 7.84 -2.01
N VAL A 481 -31.12 6.76 -1.53
CA VAL A 481 -31.59 5.39 -1.72
C VAL A 481 -32.44 5.01 -0.52
N VAL A 482 -33.62 4.46 -0.75
CA VAL A 482 -34.52 3.99 0.31
C VAL A 482 -34.51 2.47 0.33
N ASP A 483 -34.36 1.88 1.50
CA ASP A 483 -34.48 0.44 1.74
C ASP A 483 -35.46 0.18 2.90
N LYS A 484 -35.88 -1.07 3.08
CA LYS A 484 -36.73 -1.49 4.20
C LYS A 484 -35.90 -2.25 5.24
N ASP A 485 -36.01 -1.89 6.52
CA ASP A 485 -35.40 -2.70 7.58
C ASP A 485 -36.20 -3.97 7.91
N GLU A 486 -35.69 -4.78 8.85
CA GLU A 486 -36.33 -6.03 9.31
C GLU A 486 -37.75 -5.82 9.88
N SER A 487 -38.09 -4.61 10.31
CA SER A 487 -39.42 -4.23 10.80
C SER A 487 -40.34 -3.67 9.71
N GLY A 488 -39.83 -3.49 8.49
CA GLY A 488 -40.54 -2.90 7.36
C GLY A 488 -40.53 -1.36 7.34
N ALA A 489 -39.73 -0.71 8.18
CA ALA A 489 -39.58 0.73 8.20
C ALA A 489 -38.62 1.22 7.09
N ASP A 490 -38.88 2.41 6.55
CA ASP A 490 -37.98 3.03 5.56
C ASP A 490 -36.67 3.46 6.20
N VAL A 491 -35.56 2.99 5.63
CA VAL A 491 -34.20 3.43 5.95
C VAL A 491 -33.62 4.17 4.77
N TYR A 492 -33.19 5.40 5.02
CA TYR A 492 -32.60 6.27 4.01
C TYR A 492 -31.09 6.12 4.00
N TYR A 493 -30.53 6.01 2.80
CA TYR A 493 -29.09 5.92 2.55
C TYR A 493 -28.63 6.99 1.58
N ARG A 494 -27.42 7.49 1.80
CA ARG A 494 -26.73 8.38 0.87
C ARG A 494 -25.61 7.63 0.15
N PRO A 495 -25.58 7.61 -1.19
CA PRO A 495 -24.48 7.03 -1.95
C PRO A 495 -23.18 7.79 -1.71
N ALA A 496 -22.09 7.05 -1.52
CA ALA A 496 -20.73 7.58 -1.37
C ALA A 496 -19.73 6.74 -2.17
N LYS A 497 -18.60 7.36 -2.53
CA LYS A 497 -17.46 6.72 -3.17
C LYS A 497 -16.26 6.70 -2.21
N LEU A 498 -15.61 5.54 -2.13
CA LEU A 498 -14.45 5.30 -1.27
C LEU A 498 -13.16 5.40 -2.07
N TYR A 499 -12.23 6.23 -1.57
CA TYR A 499 -10.93 6.46 -2.18
C TYR A 499 -9.80 6.07 -1.23
N VAL A 500 -8.72 5.56 -1.82
CA VAL A 500 -7.46 5.23 -1.17
C VAL A 500 -6.32 6.07 -1.76
N GLY A 501 -5.21 6.17 -1.04
CA GLY A 501 -4.01 6.83 -1.54
C GLY A 501 -3.23 5.92 -2.51
N THR A 502 -2.68 6.50 -3.57
CA THR A 502 -1.68 5.83 -4.40
C THR A 502 -0.65 6.84 -4.88
N LYS A 503 0.58 6.40 -5.14
CA LYS A 503 1.54 7.25 -5.83
C LYS A 503 1.02 7.58 -7.22
N ALA A 504 1.17 8.82 -7.64
CA ALA A 504 0.75 9.29 -8.96
C ALA A 504 1.43 8.48 -10.08
N SER A 505 2.71 8.14 -9.90
CA SER A 505 3.48 7.26 -10.80
C SER A 505 3.03 5.80 -10.79
N ALA A 506 2.35 5.34 -9.74
CA ALA A 506 1.79 3.99 -9.64
C ALA A 506 0.36 3.90 -10.22
N THR A 507 -0.04 4.84 -11.08
CA THR A 507 -1.32 4.76 -11.80
C THR A 507 -1.12 4.06 -13.13
N PRO A 508 -1.82 2.95 -13.42
CA PRO A 508 -1.70 2.24 -14.68
C PRO A 508 -1.91 3.16 -15.89
N VAL A 509 -1.19 2.90 -16.98
CA VAL A 509 -1.46 3.55 -18.26
C VAL A 509 -2.55 2.72 -18.95
N SER A 510 -3.75 3.28 -19.10
CA SER A 510 -4.84 2.62 -19.80
C SER A 510 -4.49 2.37 -21.27
N LEU A 511 -5.11 1.37 -21.91
CA LEU A 511 -4.87 1.07 -23.32
C LEU A 511 -5.27 2.26 -24.20
N LEU A 512 -6.36 2.93 -23.86
CA LEU A 512 -6.84 4.10 -24.59
C LEU A 512 -5.90 5.30 -24.44
N ASP A 513 -5.33 5.54 -23.25
CA ASP A 513 -4.34 6.60 -23.06
C ASP A 513 -3.05 6.31 -23.82
N TYR A 514 -2.63 5.05 -23.88
CA TYR A 514 -1.52 4.63 -24.73
C TYR A 514 -1.82 4.86 -26.23
N VAL A 515 -3.04 4.57 -26.69
CA VAL A 515 -3.45 4.85 -28.08
C VAL A 515 -3.49 6.36 -28.39
N LYS A 516 -3.96 7.19 -27.45
CA LYS A 516 -3.87 8.65 -27.57
C LYS A 516 -2.41 9.10 -27.72
N PHE A 517 -1.49 8.55 -26.92
CA PHE A 517 -0.05 8.81 -27.03
C PHE A 517 0.52 8.39 -28.40
N LEU A 518 0.07 7.27 -28.97
CA LEU A 518 0.47 6.87 -30.33
C LEU A 518 0.08 7.92 -31.38
N HIS A 519 -1.13 8.47 -31.26
CA HIS A 519 -1.68 9.47 -32.18
C HIS A 519 -1.01 10.84 -32.03
N LYS A 520 -0.91 11.35 -30.80
CA LYS A 520 -0.25 12.61 -30.45
C LYS A 520 0.72 12.35 -29.29
N PRO A 521 2.03 12.27 -29.56
CA PRO A 521 3.03 12.00 -28.55
C PRO A 521 3.29 13.23 -27.69
N ASP A 522 2.31 13.63 -26.89
CA ASP A 522 2.56 14.40 -25.68
C ASP A 522 2.78 13.40 -24.56
N MET A 523 3.97 13.46 -23.95
CA MET A 523 4.18 12.68 -22.75
C MET A 523 3.23 13.20 -21.68
N PRO A 524 2.43 12.35 -21.03
CA PRO A 524 1.93 12.72 -19.71
C PRO A 524 3.18 13.09 -18.89
N HIS A 525 3.20 14.30 -18.33
CA HIS A 525 4.31 14.75 -17.49
C HIS A 525 4.67 13.61 -16.54
N LYS A 526 5.96 13.27 -16.46
CA LYS A 526 6.45 12.21 -15.57
C LYS A 526 5.93 12.54 -14.17
N ARG A 527 4.87 11.83 -13.75
CA ARG A 527 4.18 12.13 -12.50
C ARG A 527 5.22 11.99 -11.39
N ASP A 528 5.30 12.99 -10.51
CA ASP A 528 6.31 13.00 -9.45
C ASP A 528 6.11 11.74 -8.60
N ASP A 529 7.16 10.94 -8.42
CA ASP A 529 7.14 9.72 -7.58
C ASP A 529 6.80 10.02 -6.11
N LYS A 530 6.86 11.30 -5.72
CA LYS A 530 6.48 11.79 -4.39
C LYS A 530 5.01 12.24 -4.32
N GLU A 531 4.37 12.50 -5.46
CA GLU A 531 2.98 12.93 -5.49
C GLU A 531 2.05 11.75 -5.20
N TYR A 532 1.12 11.96 -4.27
CA TYR A 532 0.12 10.98 -3.87
C TYR A 532 -1.26 11.49 -4.26
N ILE A 533 -2.05 10.66 -4.94
CA ILE A 533 -3.39 10.99 -5.42
C ILE A 533 -4.43 10.04 -4.85
N ALA A 534 -5.69 10.51 -4.83
CA ALA A 534 -6.84 9.69 -4.47
C ALA A 534 -7.25 8.81 -5.66
N ARG A 535 -7.37 7.50 -5.43
CA ARG A 535 -7.85 6.51 -6.41
C ARG A 535 -9.04 5.77 -5.84
N LEU A 536 -10.03 5.45 -6.68
CA LEU A 536 -11.15 4.60 -6.28
C LEU A 536 -10.65 3.26 -5.77
N PHE A 537 -11.26 2.78 -4.69
CA PHE A 537 -10.88 1.48 -4.14
C PHE A 537 -11.47 0.33 -4.96
N GLU A 538 -10.64 -0.29 -5.78
CA GLU A 538 -11.01 -1.39 -6.68
C GLU A 538 -10.04 -2.55 -6.49
N ALA A 539 -10.56 -3.77 -6.66
CA ALA A 539 -9.76 -5.00 -6.59
C ALA A 539 -10.05 -5.83 -7.83
N GLY A 540 -9.06 -5.92 -8.74
CA GLY A 540 -8.97 -6.81 -9.92
C GLY A 540 -10.25 -7.02 -10.75
N ASN A 541 -11.21 -7.74 -10.18
CA ASN A 541 -12.43 -8.24 -10.81
C ASN A 541 -13.72 -7.58 -10.29
N THR A 542 -13.65 -6.53 -9.47
CA THR A 542 -14.84 -5.86 -8.91
C THR A 542 -14.80 -4.33 -9.11
N ASP A 543 -15.57 -3.83 -10.08
CA ASP A 543 -15.72 -2.38 -10.37
C ASP A 543 -16.70 -1.68 -9.41
N SER A 544 -17.11 -2.35 -8.33
CA SER A 544 -18.13 -1.88 -7.40
C SER A 544 -17.63 -1.70 -5.96
N LEU A 545 -16.42 -2.17 -5.62
CA LEU A 545 -15.94 -2.22 -4.24
C LEU A 545 -15.81 -0.83 -3.58
N HIS A 546 -15.62 0.21 -4.39
CA HIS A 546 -15.58 1.61 -3.95
C HIS A 546 -16.97 2.18 -3.62
N LYS A 547 -18.06 1.50 -3.99
CA LYS A 547 -19.43 1.99 -3.80
C LYS A 547 -19.87 1.73 -2.37
N CYS A 548 -20.39 2.76 -1.71
CA CYS A 548 -20.84 2.69 -0.33
C CYS A 548 -22.22 3.35 -0.18
N LEU A 549 -23.07 2.80 0.68
CA LEU A 549 -24.32 3.43 1.13
C LEU A 549 -24.21 3.77 2.61
N VAL A 550 -24.23 5.07 2.94
CA VAL A 550 -24.14 5.56 4.31
C VAL A 550 -25.53 5.84 4.85
N LYS A 551 -25.89 5.25 6.00
CA LYS A 551 -27.20 5.44 6.63
C LYS A 551 -27.40 6.91 7.03
N VAL A 552 -28.58 7.43 6.75
CA VAL A 552 -29.01 8.79 7.08
C VAL A 552 -29.89 8.75 8.34
N SER A 553 -29.58 9.57 9.33
CA SER A 553 -30.37 9.68 10.56
C SER A 553 -31.56 10.64 10.40
N ASP A 554 -32.46 10.62 11.37
CA ASP A 554 -33.52 11.63 11.53
C ASP A 554 -32.89 13.02 11.54
N GLY A 555 -33.18 13.83 10.51
CA GLY A 555 -32.56 15.14 10.27
C GLY A 555 -31.60 15.21 9.07
N GLY A 556 -31.42 14.13 8.29
CA GLY A 556 -30.67 14.17 7.02
C GLY A 556 -29.14 14.07 7.16
N LEU A 557 -28.64 13.74 8.35
CA LEU A 557 -27.21 13.67 8.66
C LEU A 557 -26.67 12.25 8.51
N CYS A 558 -25.44 12.13 8.00
CA CYS A 558 -24.72 10.85 7.91
C CYS A 558 -23.82 10.69 9.14
N ARG A 559 -23.89 9.56 9.84
CA ARG A 559 -23.10 9.32 11.06
C ARG A 559 -22.35 7.99 11.03
N CYS A 560 -21.21 7.97 11.72
CA CYS A 560 -20.47 6.77 12.06
C CYS A 560 -21.17 5.99 13.21
N GLU A 561 -20.79 4.73 13.41
CA GLU A 561 -21.27 3.88 14.50
C GLU A 561 -20.95 4.47 15.89
N ASN A 562 -19.83 5.18 16.04
CA ASN A 562 -19.50 5.90 17.28
C ASN A 562 -20.24 7.23 17.46
N GLY A 563 -21.09 7.63 16.51
CA GLY A 563 -21.87 8.87 16.53
C GLY A 563 -21.24 10.07 15.81
N ASP A 564 -19.99 9.95 15.33
CA ASP A 564 -19.31 11.04 14.62
C ASP A 564 -20.08 11.44 13.35
N LEU A 565 -20.12 12.75 13.08
CA LEU A 565 -20.74 13.28 11.87
C LEU A 565 -19.82 13.10 10.66
N ILE A 566 -20.34 12.50 9.59
CA ILE A 566 -19.61 12.31 8.33
C ILE A 566 -19.93 13.48 7.40
N ASN A 567 -18.90 14.29 7.11
CA ASN A 567 -18.95 15.34 6.10
C ASN A 567 -18.36 14.85 4.77
N ASP A 568 -18.60 15.60 3.70
CA ASP A 568 -17.94 15.33 2.41
C ASP A 568 -16.41 15.51 2.51
N ASP A 569 -15.68 14.78 1.66
CA ASP A 569 -14.22 14.78 1.56
C ASP A 569 -13.53 14.56 2.92
N THR A 570 -13.98 13.51 3.64
CA THR A 570 -13.54 13.18 5.01
C THR A 570 -12.92 11.79 5.07
N ILE A 571 -11.84 11.65 5.84
CA ILE A 571 -11.22 10.35 6.14
C ILE A 571 -12.05 9.62 7.21
N VAL A 572 -12.58 8.46 6.85
CA VAL A 572 -13.44 7.63 7.72
C VAL A 572 -12.82 6.24 7.85
N GLU A 573 -12.76 5.73 9.08
CA GLU A 573 -12.38 4.34 9.34
C GLU A 573 -13.61 3.45 9.11
N MET A 574 -13.49 2.46 8.23
CA MET A 574 -14.61 1.60 7.83
C MET A 574 -14.29 0.14 8.04
N SER A 575 -15.27 -0.63 8.51
CA SER A 575 -15.24 -2.10 8.54
C SER A 575 -16.09 -2.68 7.41
N TYR A 576 -15.93 -3.97 7.15
CA TYR A 576 -16.68 -4.69 6.12
C TYR A 576 -17.53 -5.80 6.76
N ALA A 577 -18.84 -5.78 6.51
CA ALA A 577 -19.80 -6.65 7.19
C ALA A 577 -20.20 -7.91 6.41
N CYS A 578 -19.93 -7.98 5.10
CA CYS A 578 -20.35 -9.09 4.26
C CYS A 578 -19.29 -10.17 4.16
N SER A 579 -19.72 -11.44 4.07
CA SER A 579 -18.82 -12.57 3.85
C SER A 579 -18.52 -12.76 2.36
N ARG A 580 -17.40 -13.46 2.05
CA ARG A 580 -16.98 -13.77 0.66
C ARG A 580 -18.09 -14.41 -0.19
N GLY A 581 -18.95 -15.25 0.42
CA GLY A 581 -20.03 -15.95 -0.28
C GLY A 581 -21.24 -15.09 -0.67
N GLN A 582 -21.38 -13.88 -0.11
CA GLN A 582 -22.53 -13.01 -0.33
C GLN A 582 -22.33 -12.00 -1.48
N GLY A 583 -21.12 -11.89 -2.01
CA GLY A 583 -20.78 -10.83 -2.98
C GLY A 583 -20.70 -9.44 -2.34
N HIS A 584 -20.21 -8.45 -3.10
CA HIS A 584 -20.17 -7.07 -2.62
C HIS A 584 -21.50 -6.34 -2.87
N ALA A 585 -22.10 -5.84 -1.80
CA ALA A 585 -23.17 -4.86 -1.84
C ALA A 585 -22.69 -3.52 -1.25
N PRO A 586 -23.15 -2.35 -1.74
CA PRO A 586 -22.71 -1.05 -1.22
C PRO A 586 -22.95 -0.83 0.29
N GLN A 587 -23.88 -1.56 0.91
CA GLN A 587 -24.14 -1.52 2.36
C GLN A 587 -23.12 -2.31 3.20
N CYS A 588 -22.24 -3.09 2.56
CA CYS A 588 -21.27 -3.91 3.26
C CYS A 588 -20.20 -3.09 3.99
N TRP A 589 -19.91 -1.86 3.53
CA TRP A 589 -19.01 -0.94 4.21
C TRP A 589 -19.72 -0.20 5.34
N ARG A 590 -19.23 -0.34 6.58
CA ARG A 590 -19.78 0.34 7.76
C ARG A 590 -18.83 1.39 8.31
N PRO A 591 -19.25 2.65 8.43
CA PRO A 591 -18.40 3.71 8.98
C PRO A 591 -18.28 3.58 10.51
N LEU A 592 -17.10 3.22 11.02
CA LEU A 592 -16.85 3.05 12.45
C LEU A 592 -16.72 4.40 13.17
N ARG A 593 -15.87 5.29 12.64
CA ARG A 593 -15.58 6.62 13.20
C ARG A 593 -14.90 7.55 12.19
N VAL A 594 -14.92 8.85 12.48
CA VAL A 594 -14.12 9.84 11.74
C VAL A 594 -12.69 9.82 12.27
N ARG A 595 -11.70 9.77 11.37
CA ARG A 595 -10.28 9.80 11.76
C ARG A 595 -9.79 11.23 11.86
N HIS A 596 -10.05 11.87 12.99
CA HIS A 596 -9.72 13.29 13.21
C HIS A 596 -8.24 13.61 12.97
N ASP A 597 -7.32 12.76 13.44
CA ASP A 597 -5.88 12.89 13.23
C ASP A 597 -5.48 12.92 11.75
N LYS A 598 -6.11 12.05 10.96
CA LYS A 598 -5.86 11.93 9.51
C LYS A 598 -6.51 13.06 8.73
N ASN A 599 -7.70 13.49 9.14
CA ASN A 599 -8.38 14.63 8.53
C ASN A 599 -7.62 15.94 8.77
N GLU A 600 -7.16 16.20 9.99
CA GLU A 600 -6.34 17.37 10.31
C GLU A 600 -5.11 17.42 9.38
N ARG A 601 -4.39 16.30 9.26
CA ARG A 601 -3.26 16.20 8.31
C ARG A 601 -3.67 16.41 6.86
N TYR A 602 -4.76 15.79 6.42
CA TYR A 602 -5.25 15.91 5.04
C TYR A 602 -5.57 17.37 4.70
N ARG A 603 -6.22 18.11 5.60
CA ARG A 603 -6.56 19.53 5.42
C ARG A 603 -5.33 20.45 5.49
N LEU A 604 -4.38 20.16 6.38
CA LEU A 604 -3.14 20.94 6.52
C LEU A 604 -2.19 20.77 5.33
N THR A 605 -2.02 19.53 4.86
CA THR A 605 -1.06 19.19 3.81
C THR A 605 -1.65 19.24 2.41
N ASN A 606 -2.98 19.23 2.30
CA ASN A 606 -3.71 19.01 1.06
C ASN A 606 -3.25 17.73 0.33
N SER A 607 -2.81 16.71 1.07
CA SER A 607 -2.26 15.46 0.55
C SER A 607 -2.92 14.26 1.20
N ILE A 608 -3.31 13.28 0.38
CA ILE A 608 -3.83 11.99 0.87
C ILE A 608 -2.70 11.09 1.43
N SER A 609 -1.43 11.46 1.23
CA SER A 609 -0.30 10.67 1.72
C SER A 609 -0.26 10.66 3.26
N GLY A 610 -0.18 9.46 3.83
CA GLY A 610 -0.15 9.30 5.29
C GLY A 610 -1.47 9.68 5.98
N THR A 611 -2.59 9.75 5.25
CA THR A 611 -3.94 9.97 5.78
C THR A 611 -4.81 8.73 5.52
N ALA A 612 -5.48 8.62 4.37
CA ALA A 612 -6.13 7.37 3.93
C ALA A 612 -5.09 6.24 3.75
N ASN A 613 -5.55 4.98 3.76
CA ASN A 613 -4.65 3.86 3.48
C ASN A 613 -4.12 3.89 2.03
N ASP A 614 -2.88 3.44 1.85
CA ASP A 614 -2.31 3.17 0.52
C ASP A 614 -3.04 1.98 -0.13
N ILE A 615 -3.25 2.01 -1.44
CA ILE A 615 -3.94 0.97 -2.20
C ILE A 615 -3.45 -0.45 -1.87
N ASN A 616 -2.13 -0.64 -1.70
CA ASN A 616 -1.59 -1.97 -1.37
C ASN A 616 -1.95 -2.43 0.04
N THR A 617 -2.03 -1.48 0.98
CA THR A 617 -2.47 -1.75 2.36
C THR A 617 -3.95 -2.08 2.38
N ALA A 618 -4.78 -1.29 1.68
CA ALA A 618 -6.21 -1.52 1.58
C ALA A 618 -6.54 -2.88 0.91
N LEU A 619 -5.85 -3.23 -0.17
CA LEU A 619 -6.00 -4.54 -0.83
C LEU A 619 -5.55 -5.70 0.06
N SER A 620 -4.51 -5.52 0.88
CA SER A 620 -4.06 -6.54 1.84
C SER A 620 -5.09 -6.76 2.96
N VAL A 621 -5.70 -5.68 3.47
CA VAL A 621 -6.83 -5.79 4.41
C VAL A 621 -8.04 -6.44 3.73
N TRP A 622 -8.36 -6.06 2.49
CA TRP A 622 -9.45 -6.67 1.72
C TRP A 622 -9.26 -8.18 1.51
N ARG A 623 -8.05 -8.63 1.14
CA ARG A 623 -7.75 -10.07 1.08
C ARG A 623 -7.93 -10.75 2.43
N SER A 624 -7.58 -10.07 3.52
CA SER A 624 -7.79 -10.60 4.89
C SER A 624 -9.27 -10.62 5.29
N ILE A 625 -10.12 -9.77 4.71
CA ILE A 625 -11.58 -9.81 4.87
C ILE A 625 -12.18 -10.98 4.05
N CYS A 626 -11.73 -11.17 2.81
CA CYS A 626 -12.20 -12.26 1.95
C CYS A 626 -11.76 -13.65 2.43
N PHE A 627 -10.54 -13.72 2.98
CA PHE A 627 -9.90 -14.95 3.45
C PHE A 627 -9.49 -14.77 4.93
N PRO A 628 -10.47 -14.70 5.84
CA PRO A 628 -10.22 -14.39 7.24
C PRO A 628 -9.42 -15.51 7.90
N ILE A 629 -8.35 -15.12 8.58
CA ILE A 629 -7.64 -15.99 9.51
C ILE A 629 -8.32 -15.82 10.88
N THR A 630 -9.19 -16.75 11.27
CA THR A 630 -9.78 -16.75 12.62
C THR A 630 -8.79 -17.28 13.66
N LEU A 631 -9.09 -17.06 14.94
CA LEU A 631 -8.27 -17.63 16.01
C LEU A 631 -8.27 -19.17 15.97
N ASP A 632 -9.38 -19.80 15.59
CA ASP A 632 -9.48 -21.26 15.45
C ASP A 632 -8.59 -21.80 14.33
N VAL A 633 -8.45 -21.06 13.23
CA VAL A 633 -7.48 -21.39 12.16
C VAL A 633 -6.05 -21.28 12.69
N LEU A 634 -5.69 -20.21 13.40
CA LEU A 634 -4.34 -20.05 13.97
C LEU A 634 -4.03 -21.00 15.14
N MET A 635 -5.06 -21.51 15.81
CA MET A 635 -4.90 -22.56 16.80
C MET A 635 -4.93 -23.95 16.16
N GLY A 636 -5.08 -24.08 14.84
CA GLY A 636 -5.19 -25.37 14.15
C GLY A 636 -6.41 -26.20 14.55
N ALA A 637 -7.43 -25.58 15.15
CA ALA A 637 -8.70 -26.22 15.49
C ALA A 637 -9.59 -26.40 14.25
N GLN A 638 -9.48 -25.48 13.29
CA GLN A 638 -10.06 -25.57 11.96
C GLN A 638 -8.97 -25.92 10.95
N LYS A 639 -9.17 -26.98 10.15
CA LYS A 639 -8.25 -27.32 9.06
C LYS A 639 -8.30 -26.26 7.96
N LEU A 640 -7.14 -25.92 7.42
CA LEU A 640 -7.01 -25.08 6.24
C LEU A 640 -7.58 -25.82 5.02
N ASP A 641 -8.56 -25.22 4.34
CA ASP A 641 -9.01 -25.72 3.04
C ASP A 641 -7.95 -25.37 1.98
N ALA A 642 -7.42 -26.39 1.31
CA ALA A 642 -6.45 -26.22 0.24
C ALA A 642 -6.98 -25.34 -0.90
N ALA A 643 -8.29 -25.37 -1.17
CA ALA A 643 -8.93 -24.52 -2.17
C ALA A 643 -8.93 -23.05 -1.74
N ASP A 644 -9.15 -22.75 -0.46
CA ASP A 644 -9.11 -21.39 0.06
C ASP A 644 -7.69 -20.83 0.15
N VAL A 645 -6.72 -21.66 0.55
CA VAL A 645 -5.30 -21.29 0.52
C VAL A 645 -4.87 -20.99 -0.91
N LYS A 646 -5.24 -21.85 -1.87
CA LYS A 646 -4.97 -21.62 -3.29
C LYS A 646 -5.65 -20.34 -3.78
N ALA A 647 -6.92 -20.11 -3.46
CA ALA A 647 -7.63 -18.90 -3.86
C ALA A 647 -7.04 -17.62 -3.23
N ALA A 648 -6.52 -17.70 -2.00
CA ALA A 648 -5.82 -16.59 -1.36
C ALA A 648 -4.45 -16.32 -2.01
N VAL A 649 -3.71 -17.37 -2.40
CA VAL A 649 -2.47 -17.25 -3.18
C VAL A 649 -2.77 -16.64 -4.55
N ASP A 650 -3.74 -17.17 -5.29
CA ASP A 650 -4.16 -16.69 -6.61
C ASP A 650 -4.65 -15.23 -6.54
N SER A 651 -5.41 -14.87 -5.50
CA SER A 651 -5.90 -13.50 -5.26
C SER A 651 -4.77 -12.52 -4.93
N ALA A 652 -3.76 -12.96 -4.19
CA ALA A 652 -2.61 -12.12 -3.86
C ALA A 652 -1.59 -12.05 -5.01
N ALA A 653 -1.58 -13.08 -5.87
CA ALA A 653 -0.85 -13.12 -7.13
C ALA A 653 -1.60 -12.41 -8.26
N GLY A 654 -2.88 -12.04 -8.11
CA GLY A 654 -3.59 -11.07 -8.96
C GLY A 654 -3.41 -11.21 -10.48
N GLY A 655 -3.35 -12.43 -11.03
CA GLY A 655 -3.06 -12.65 -12.46
C GLY A 655 -1.66 -12.22 -12.92
N LEU A 656 -0.76 -11.83 -12.01
CA LEU A 656 0.61 -11.42 -12.25
C LEU A 656 1.43 -12.61 -12.76
N TYR A 657 1.77 -12.61 -14.04
CA TYR A 657 2.75 -13.55 -14.60
C TYR A 657 4.18 -13.25 -14.11
N TYR A 658 4.46 -12.03 -13.61
CA TYR A 658 5.76 -11.66 -13.07
C TYR A 658 5.65 -10.99 -11.70
N MET A 659 6.33 -11.53 -10.70
CA MET A 659 6.52 -10.90 -9.39
C MET A 659 8.02 -10.76 -9.14
N ARG A 660 8.60 -9.61 -9.55
CA ARG A 660 9.98 -9.27 -9.19
C ARG A 660 9.99 -8.31 -8.02
N ASP A 661 10.65 -8.74 -6.95
CA ASP A 661 10.93 -7.91 -5.77
C ASP A 661 12.29 -7.20 -5.87
N ARG A 662 13.08 -7.47 -6.93
CA ARG A 662 14.42 -6.91 -7.14
C ARG A 662 14.64 -6.45 -8.58
N PRO A 663 15.53 -5.47 -8.81
CA PRO A 663 15.99 -5.12 -10.14
C PRO A 663 16.55 -6.34 -10.88
N ARG A 664 16.28 -6.42 -12.18
CA ARG A 664 16.65 -7.56 -13.03
C ARG A 664 18.16 -7.84 -13.03
N GLU A 665 18.96 -6.79 -12.88
CA GLU A 665 20.43 -6.83 -12.84
C GLU A 665 20.97 -7.60 -11.64
N GLN A 666 20.14 -7.82 -10.61
CA GLN A 666 20.50 -8.54 -9.38
C GLN A 666 20.02 -10.00 -9.37
N SER A 667 19.45 -10.50 -10.47
CA SER A 667 18.99 -11.90 -10.58
C SER A 667 20.17 -12.88 -10.58
N ALA A 668 20.03 -13.99 -9.84
CA ALA A 668 21.02 -15.07 -9.88
C ALA A 668 21.07 -15.81 -11.22
N SER A 669 20.01 -15.67 -12.02
CA SER A 669 19.80 -16.29 -13.32
C SER A 669 20.20 -15.39 -14.50
N MET A 670 20.95 -14.31 -14.24
CA MET A 670 21.31 -13.30 -15.24
C MET A 670 22.04 -13.89 -16.48
N PRO A 671 22.99 -14.84 -16.35
CA PRO A 671 23.58 -15.54 -17.50
C PRO A 671 22.54 -16.20 -18.41
N MET A 672 21.63 -17.00 -17.83
CA MET A 672 20.56 -17.64 -18.59
C MET A 672 19.62 -16.62 -19.25
N LEU A 673 19.24 -15.57 -18.54
CA LEU A 673 18.38 -14.52 -19.06
C LEU A 673 18.98 -13.79 -20.26
N LEU A 674 20.29 -13.52 -20.23
CA LEU A 674 21.01 -12.90 -21.34
C LEU A 674 21.16 -13.87 -22.51
N PHE A 675 21.42 -15.15 -22.26
CA PHE A 675 21.41 -16.16 -23.30
C PHE A 675 20.05 -16.21 -24.02
N HIS A 676 18.94 -16.30 -23.28
CA HIS A 676 17.59 -16.33 -23.87
C HIS A 676 17.24 -15.03 -24.59
N ASN A 677 17.48 -13.87 -23.97
CA ASN A 677 17.03 -12.59 -24.54
C ASN A 677 17.94 -12.08 -25.65
N HIS A 678 19.26 -12.07 -25.43
CA HIS A 678 20.20 -11.51 -26.38
C HIS A 678 20.51 -12.54 -27.48
N TRP A 679 20.83 -13.78 -27.14
CA TRP A 679 21.27 -14.74 -28.16
C TRP A 679 20.10 -15.44 -28.86
N VAL A 680 19.21 -16.09 -28.11
CA VAL A 680 18.12 -16.88 -28.70
C VAL A 680 17.10 -15.97 -29.38
N LYS A 681 16.45 -15.09 -28.61
CA LYS A 681 15.37 -14.24 -29.14
C LYS A 681 15.86 -13.20 -30.15
N ARG A 682 16.89 -12.42 -29.79
CA ARG A 682 17.36 -11.30 -30.63
C ARG A 682 18.19 -11.79 -31.82
N GLU A 683 19.37 -12.39 -31.60
CA GLU A 683 20.27 -12.78 -32.71
C GLU A 683 19.77 -13.97 -33.54
N SER A 684 19.25 -15.00 -32.89
CA SER A 684 18.96 -16.28 -33.55
C SER A 684 17.56 -16.35 -34.17
N LEU A 685 16.62 -15.48 -33.76
CA LEU A 685 15.23 -15.48 -34.23
C LEU A 685 14.83 -14.13 -34.85
N ILE A 686 14.59 -13.11 -34.03
CA ILE A 686 13.91 -11.86 -34.46
C ILE A 686 14.72 -11.10 -35.51
N LEU A 687 16.04 -10.93 -35.32
CA LEU A 687 16.87 -10.18 -36.26
C LEU A 687 17.09 -10.89 -37.61
N LYS A 688 16.84 -12.20 -37.70
CA LYS A 688 16.93 -12.95 -38.96
C LYS A 688 15.90 -12.49 -40.00
N PHE A 689 14.80 -11.90 -39.55
CA PHE A 689 13.76 -11.36 -40.42
C PHE A 689 13.98 -9.88 -40.80
N LYS A 690 15.03 -9.23 -40.28
CA LYS A 690 15.33 -7.83 -40.60
C LYS A 690 15.56 -7.66 -42.10
N GLY A 691 14.81 -6.74 -42.72
CA GLY A 691 14.83 -6.52 -44.17
C GLY A 691 13.97 -7.49 -44.99
N HIS A 692 13.38 -8.50 -44.35
CA HIS A 692 12.47 -9.47 -44.98
C HIS A 692 11.01 -9.30 -44.53
N ALA A 693 10.78 -8.67 -43.39
CA ALA A 693 9.46 -8.40 -42.80
C ALA A 693 9.38 -6.99 -42.22
N LEU A 694 8.18 -6.42 -42.22
CA LEU A 694 7.87 -5.09 -41.68
C LEU A 694 6.76 -5.11 -40.63
N SER A 695 6.00 -6.21 -40.51
CA SER A 695 4.86 -6.29 -39.60
C SER A 695 4.85 -7.58 -38.77
N LEU A 696 4.44 -7.46 -37.50
CA LEU A 696 4.41 -8.56 -36.53
C LEU A 696 3.09 -8.60 -35.75
N LEU A 697 2.52 -9.79 -35.58
CA LEU A 697 1.59 -10.13 -34.51
C LEU A 697 2.36 -10.88 -33.41
N ASP A 698 2.36 -10.39 -32.17
CA ASP A 698 2.94 -11.11 -31.03
C ASP A 698 1.84 -11.60 -30.07
N ILE A 699 1.92 -12.86 -29.65
CA ILE A 699 0.95 -13.51 -28.75
C ILE A 699 1.68 -13.94 -27.48
N GLY A 700 1.26 -13.39 -26.34
CA GLY A 700 1.85 -13.65 -25.02
C GLY A 700 3.12 -12.83 -24.77
N CYS A 701 3.05 -11.51 -24.93
CA CYS A 701 4.22 -10.63 -24.85
C CYS A 701 4.75 -10.42 -23.42
N GLY A 702 3.93 -10.72 -22.40
CA GLY A 702 4.21 -10.37 -21.03
C GLY A 702 4.37 -8.86 -20.85
N HIS A 703 5.31 -8.43 -20.00
CA HIS A 703 5.69 -7.02 -19.87
C HIS A 703 6.49 -6.45 -21.07
N GLY A 704 6.25 -6.90 -22.31
CA GLY A 704 6.89 -6.33 -23.50
C GLY A 704 8.43 -6.45 -23.53
N GLY A 705 8.99 -7.58 -23.08
CA GLY A 705 10.45 -7.78 -23.03
C GLY A 705 11.14 -7.79 -24.41
N ASP A 706 10.37 -7.93 -25.48
CA ASP A 706 10.84 -8.01 -26.86
C ASP A 706 10.69 -6.69 -27.64
N ILE A 707 10.15 -5.62 -27.02
CA ILE A 707 9.98 -4.27 -27.62
C ILE A 707 11.26 -3.76 -28.29
N ALA A 708 12.40 -3.79 -27.59
CA ALA A 708 13.68 -3.34 -28.15
C ALA A 708 14.11 -4.18 -29.37
N LYS A 709 13.79 -5.48 -29.37
CA LYS A 709 14.11 -6.41 -30.46
C LYS A 709 13.27 -6.11 -31.69
N TRP A 710 11.99 -5.76 -31.50
CA TRP A 710 11.09 -5.32 -32.58
C TRP A 710 11.58 -4.03 -33.24
N VAL A 711 12.08 -3.08 -32.44
CA VAL A 711 12.73 -1.85 -32.93
C VAL A 711 14.00 -2.17 -33.72
N ASP A 712 14.89 -3.00 -33.16
CA ASP A 712 16.15 -3.38 -33.80
C ASP A 712 15.96 -4.11 -35.14
N ALA A 713 14.90 -4.91 -35.24
CA ALA A 713 14.46 -5.60 -36.46
C ALA A 713 13.86 -4.67 -37.51
N SER A 714 13.69 -3.37 -37.19
CA SER A 714 13.14 -2.36 -38.09
C SER A 714 11.71 -2.68 -38.55
N LEU A 715 10.92 -3.28 -37.65
CA LEU A 715 9.49 -3.44 -37.86
C LEU A 715 8.82 -2.06 -37.90
N VAL A 716 7.70 -1.98 -38.62
CA VAL A 716 6.89 -0.77 -38.82
C VAL A 716 5.56 -0.89 -38.09
N ARG A 717 4.98 -2.10 -38.08
CA ARG A 717 3.67 -2.39 -37.48
C ARG A 717 3.75 -3.56 -36.52
N VAL A 718 3.32 -3.38 -35.27
CA VAL A 718 3.25 -4.48 -34.29
C VAL A 718 1.87 -4.49 -33.63
N LEU A 719 1.20 -5.64 -33.66
CA LEU A 719 -0.01 -5.90 -32.88
C LEU A 719 0.33 -6.94 -31.82
N VAL A 720 -0.18 -6.76 -30.61
CA VAL A 720 0.17 -7.61 -29.48
C VAL A 720 -1.08 -8.06 -28.74
N PHE A 721 -1.19 -9.36 -28.49
CA PHE A 721 -2.24 -9.98 -27.68
C PHE A 721 -1.64 -10.52 -26.38
N ASP A 722 -2.19 -10.09 -25.25
CA ASP A 722 -1.90 -10.67 -23.95
C ASP A 722 -3.19 -10.64 -23.11
N PRO A 723 -3.64 -11.76 -22.51
CA PRO A 723 -4.89 -11.77 -21.75
C PRO A 723 -4.76 -11.11 -20.36
N VAL A 724 -3.55 -10.89 -19.87
CA VAL A 724 -3.29 -10.36 -18.52
C VAL A 724 -3.13 -8.84 -18.58
N ASP A 725 -4.01 -8.10 -17.90
CA ASP A 725 -3.95 -6.63 -17.87
C ASP A 725 -2.62 -6.10 -17.32
N ASP A 726 -2.13 -6.71 -16.23
CA ASP A 726 -0.90 -6.29 -15.57
C ASP A 726 0.33 -6.35 -16.49
N ASN A 727 0.40 -7.35 -17.38
CA ASN A 727 1.44 -7.43 -18.40
C ASN A 727 1.48 -6.18 -19.30
N LEU A 728 0.33 -5.58 -19.58
CA LEU A 728 0.20 -4.45 -20.50
C LEU A 728 0.27 -3.09 -19.80
N THR A 729 -0.43 -2.92 -18.67
CA THR A 729 -0.74 -1.61 -18.08
C THR A 729 -0.01 -1.32 -16.76
N ASN A 730 0.71 -2.30 -16.18
CA ASN A 730 1.32 -2.16 -14.85
C ASN A 730 2.25 -0.92 -14.77
N PRO A 731 2.02 -0.02 -13.80
CA PRO A 731 2.80 1.20 -13.64
C PRO A 731 4.07 1.02 -12.78
N GLY A 732 4.29 -0.17 -12.23
CA GLY A 732 5.35 -0.46 -11.27
C GLY A 732 6.75 -0.33 -11.89
N PRO A 733 7.69 0.38 -11.26
CA PRO A 733 9.02 0.62 -11.82
C PRO A 733 9.88 -0.66 -11.94
N LEU A 734 9.58 -1.71 -11.18
CA LEU A 734 10.26 -3.01 -11.26
C LEU A 734 9.62 -3.95 -12.29
N ASN A 735 8.31 -3.78 -12.53
CA ASN A 735 7.48 -4.62 -13.41
C ASN A 735 6.67 -3.76 -14.39
N GLU A 736 7.34 -2.81 -15.06
CA GLU A 736 6.66 -1.90 -15.99
C GLU A 736 5.92 -2.68 -17.09
N GLY A 737 4.64 -2.40 -17.27
CA GLY A 737 3.80 -2.96 -18.32
C GLY A 737 4.29 -2.59 -19.73
N ALA A 738 3.87 -3.38 -20.71
CA ALA A 738 4.30 -3.24 -22.10
C ALA A 738 4.00 -1.84 -22.68
N CYS A 739 2.86 -1.22 -22.35
CA CYS A 739 2.51 0.13 -22.81
C CYS A 739 3.50 1.18 -22.31
N LEU A 740 3.81 1.19 -21.01
CA LEU A 740 4.75 2.15 -20.42
C LEU A 740 6.16 1.97 -21.01
N ARG A 741 6.62 0.72 -21.17
CA ARG A 741 7.91 0.42 -21.79
C ARG A 741 7.98 0.89 -23.24
N ALA A 742 6.91 0.70 -24.01
CA ALA A 742 6.84 1.17 -25.39
C ALA A 742 6.91 2.71 -25.46
N MET A 743 6.22 3.42 -24.56
CA MET A 743 6.30 4.88 -24.45
C MET A 743 7.72 5.35 -24.15
N VAL A 744 8.37 4.75 -23.15
CA VAL A 744 9.77 5.07 -22.76
C VAL A 744 10.73 4.78 -23.91
N ALA A 745 10.60 3.64 -24.57
CA ALA A 745 11.44 3.25 -25.71
C ALA A 745 11.29 4.22 -26.88
N ARG A 746 10.06 4.62 -27.23
CA ARG A 746 9.79 5.60 -28.30
C ARG A 746 10.49 6.92 -28.04
N ASN A 747 10.42 7.45 -26.82
CA ASN A 747 11.06 8.72 -26.48
C ASN A 747 12.59 8.67 -26.54
N ARG A 748 13.20 7.56 -26.10
CA ARG A 748 14.66 7.38 -26.22
C ARG A 748 15.13 7.41 -27.66
N VAL A 749 14.34 6.84 -28.57
CA VAL A 749 14.65 6.80 -30.01
C VAL A 749 14.43 8.16 -30.68
N THR A 750 13.43 8.96 -30.26
CA THR A 750 13.12 10.25 -30.88
C THR A 750 14.06 11.40 -30.50
N HIS A 751 14.80 11.32 -29.39
CA HIS A 751 15.73 12.38 -28.95
C HIS A 751 17.17 12.21 -29.47
N GLY A 752 17.49 11.13 -30.19
CA GLY A 752 18.80 10.94 -30.84
C GLY A 752 18.80 11.41 -32.30
N ASN A 753 19.90 12.01 -32.77
CA ASN A 753 20.08 12.53 -34.14
C ASN A 753 20.00 11.48 -35.29
N ASN A 754 19.52 10.26 -35.04
CA ASN A 754 19.25 9.23 -36.05
C ASN A 754 17.77 8.85 -36.00
N LEU A 755 16.96 9.38 -36.92
CA LEU A 755 15.55 8.98 -37.10
C LEU A 755 15.44 7.52 -37.58
N ILE A 756 15.52 6.56 -36.65
CA ILE A 756 14.96 5.22 -36.85
C ILE A 756 13.49 5.32 -36.48
N ARG A 757 12.58 5.08 -37.44
CA ARG A 757 11.13 5.10 -37.20
C ARG A 757 10.77 4.05 -36.15
N PHE A 758 10.34 4.47 -34.95
CA PHE A 758 9.78 3.57 -33.95
C PHE A 758 8.49 2.94 -34.52
N PRO A 759 8.30 1.60 -34.44
CA PRO A 759 7.11 0.93 -34.96
C PRO A 759 5.84 1.43 -34.27
N LYS A 760 4.73 1.45 -35.01
CA LYS A 760 3.41 1.63 -34.41
C LYS A 760 3.02 0.31 -33.74
N MET A 761 3.15 0.26 -32.41
CA MET A 761 2.85 -0.92 -31.58
C MET A 761 1.49 -0.75 -30.90
N VAL A 762 0.55 -1.68 -31.06
CA VAL A 762 -0.77 -1.66 -30.41
C VAL A 762 -0.93 -2.90 -29.54
N PHE A 763 -1.36 -2.73 -28.29
CA PHE A 763 -1.55 -3.80 -27.30
C PHE A 763 -3.04 -4.00 -27.00
N LEU A 764 -3.48 -5.25 -26.87
CA LEU A 764 -4.87 -5.60 -26.55
C LEU A 764 -4.97 -6.73 -25.53
N ARG A 765 -5.98 -6.63 -24.65
CA ARG A 765 -6.35 -7.67 -23.68
C ARG A 765 -7.13 -8.80 -24.35
N MET A 766 -6.41 -9.69 -25.01
CA MET A 766 -6.98 -10.78 -25.83
C MET A 766 -6.47 -12.16 -25.41
N ASP A 767 -7.40 -13.10 -25.34
CA ASP A 767 -7.17 -14.49 -25.03
C ASP A 767 -7.13 -15.31 -26.32
N ALA A 768 -5.92 -15.67 -26.74
CA ALA A 768 -5.69 -16.40 -27.99
C ALA A 768 -6.05 -17.90 -27.93
N SER A 769 -6.53 -18.41 -26.77
CA SER A 769 -7.15 -19.74 -26.67
C SER A 769 -8.56 -19.77 -27.25
N LYS A 770 -9.14 -18.59 -27.55
CA LYS A 770 -10.43 -18.42 -28.22
C LYS A 770 -10.22 -17.85 -29.62
N ILE A 771 -11.11 -18.18 -30.56
CA ILE A 771 -11.05 -17.62 -31.92
C ILE A 771 -11.32 -16.11 -31.83
N ILE A 772 -10.39 -15.29 -32.33
CA ILE A 772 -10.48 -13.82 -32.30
C ILE A 772 -11.12 -13.36 -33.60
N ASP A 773 -12.45 -13.28 -33.59
CA ASP A 773 -13.28 -12.79 -34.70
C ASP A 773 -14.19 -11.63 -34.25
N ALA A 774 -15.11 -11.21 -35.12
CA ALA A 774 -16.05 -10.14 -34.81
C ALA A 774 -16.99 -10.48 -33.64
N GLU A 775 -17.34 -11.76 -33.44
CA GLU A 775 -18.19 -12.20 -32.33
C GLU A 775 -17.43 -12.07 -31.01
N TYR A 776 -16.20 -12.58 -30.95
CA TYR A 776 -15.31 -12.43 -29.79
C TYR A 776 -15.09 -10.95 -29.42
N ILE A 777 -14.83 -10.10 -30.43
CA ILE A 777 -14.65 -8.66 -30.20
C ILE A 777 -15.93 -8.03 -29.65
N ASN A 778 -17.10 -8.32 -30.24
CA ASN A 778 -18.37 -7.76 -29.78
C ASN A 778 -18.72 -8.19 -28.34
N GLY A 779 -18.38 -9.42 -27.96
CA GLY A 779 -18.53 -9.91 -26.59
C GLY A 779 -17.75 -9.13 -25.52
N LYS A 780 -16.73 -8.34 -25.91
CA LYS A 780 -15.97 -7.49 -24.98
C LYS A 780 -16.61 -6.14 -24.65
N LYS A 781 -17.72 -5.76 -25.28
CA LYS A 781 -18.32 -4.42 -25.14
C LYS A 781 -18.54 -4.00 -23.68
N GLU A 782 -19.04 -4.92 -22.85
CA GLU A 782 -19.31 -4.66 -21.43
C GLU A 782 -18.14 -5.05 -20.53
N LEU A 783 -17.39 -6.11 -20.89
CA LEU A 783 -16.31 -6.67 -20.07
C LEU A 783 -14.98 -5.89 -20.19
N ASP A 784 -14.69 -5.34 -21.36
CA ASP A 784 -13.49 -4.54 -21.64
C ASP A 784 -13.77 -3.51 -22.75
N PRO A 785 -14.42 -2.39 -22.38
CA PRO A 785 -14.82 -1.35 -23.35
C PRO A 785 -13.65 -0.74 -24.12
N GLU A 786 -12.45 -0.68 -23.52
CA GLU A 786 -11.26 -0.14 -24.19
C GLU A 786 -10.78 -1.08 -25.31
N THR A 787 -10.56 -2.36 -24.99
CA THR A 787 -10.16 -3.36 -26.01
C THR A 787 -11.22 -3.47 -27.09
N TYR A 788 -12.51 -3.43 -26.72
CA TYR A 788 -13.62 -3.39 -27.67
C TYR A 788 -13.49 -2.23 -28.67
N ALA A 789 -13.35 -1.00 -28.17
CA ALA A 789 -13.27 0.20 -29.01
C ALA A 789 -12.03 0.20 -29.91
N ILE A 790 -10.87 -0.21 -29.38
CA ILE A 790 -9.61 -0.26 -30.15
C ILE A 790 -9.71 -1.35 -31.22
N ALA A 791 -10.12 -2.58 -30.86
CA ALA A 791 -10.20 -3.70 -31.78
C ALA A 791 -11.16 -3.43 -32.95
N ARG A 792 -12.35 -2.87 -32.70
CA ARG A 792 -13.28 -2.54 -33.79
C ARG A 792 -12.66 -1.61 -34.84
N SER A 793 -11.84 -0.64 -34.41
CA SER A 793 -11.09 0.20 -35.34
C SER A 793 -10.02 -0.59 -36.10
N LEU A 794 -9.19 -1.38 -35.40
CA LEU A 794 -8.08 -2.13 -36.03
C LEU A 794 -8.55 -3.06 -37.14
N TRP A 795 -9.67 -3.76 -36.96
CA TRP A 795 -10.24 -4.66 -37.97
C TRP A 795 -11.24 -3.99 -38.92
N ALA A 796 -11.40 -2.66 -38.83
CA ALA A 796 -12.32 -1.88 -39.66
C ALA A 796 -13.79 -2.38 -39.59
N LEU A 797 -14.23 -2.78 -38.40
CA LEU A 797 -15.62 -3.21 -38.15
C LEU A 797 -16.60 -2.02 -38.17
N ASP A 798 -16.09 -0.82 -37.93
CA ASP A 798 -16.82 0.45 -38.05
C ASP A 798 -16.37 1.24 -39.28
N ALA A 799 -17.25 2.08 -39.82
CA ALA A 799 -16.88 3.03 -40.87
C ALA A 799 -15.94 4.12 -40.34
N ALA A 800 -14.89 4.45 -41.10
CA ALA A 800 -13.99 5.55 -40.78
C ALA A 800 -14.67 6.91 -41.04
N GLY A 801 -15.39 7.43 -40.04
CA GLY A 801 -16.14 8.68 -40.15
C GLY A 801 -15.83 9.72 -39.06
N PRO A 802 -16.36 10.96 -39.17
CA PRO A 802 -16.15 12.05 -38.21
C PRO A 802 -16.49 11.71 -36.76
N ALA A 803 -17.44 10.80 -36.54
CA ALA A 803 -17.87 10.35 -35.22
C ALA A 803 -16.85 9.47 -34.48
N MET A 804 -15.90 8.85 -35.19
CA MET A 804 -14.85 8.04 -34.57
C MET A 804 -13.75 8.94 -34.00
N PRO A 805 -13.29 8.74 -32.75
CA PRO A 805 -12.18 9.50 -32.17
C PRO A 805 -10.94 9.52 -33.08
N PRO A 806 -10.24 10.65 -33.25
CA PRO A 806 -9.10 10.78 -34.17
C PRO A 806 -7.99 9.75 -33.94
N GLU A 807 -7.70 9.44 -32.68
CA GLU A 807 -6.70 8.46 -32.27
C GLU A 807 -7.06 7.05 -32.75
N LEU A 808 -8.33 6.64 -32.59
CA LEU A 808 -8.85 5.36 -33.08
C LEU A 808 -8.90 5.34 -34.60
N ARG A 809 -9.33 6.43 -35.23
CA ARG A 809 -9.37 6.57 -36.70
C ARG A 809 -7.98 6.41 -37.33
N SER A 810 -6.93 6.86 -36.63
CA SER A 810 -5.53 6.69 -37.07
C SER A 810 -5.04 5.24 -37.07
N LEU A 811 -5.82 4.32 -36.48
CA LEU A 811 -5.58 2.88 -36.40
C LEU A 811 -6.60 2.08 -37.23
N HIS A 812 -7.48 2.75 -37.99
CA HIS A 812 -8.52 2.08 -38.76
C HIS A 812 -7.90 1.13 -39.82
N GLY A 813 -8.35 -0.12 -39.83
CA GLY A 813 -7.87 -1.15 -40.76
C GLY A 813 -6.43 -1.61 -40.53
N PHE A 814 -5.82 -1.28 -39.39
CA PHE A 814 -4.45 -1.65 -39.03
C PHE A 814 -4.20 -3.16 -39.04
N ALA A 815 -5.18 -3.96 -38.59
CA ALA A 815 -5.10 -5.43 -38.54
C ALA A 815 -5.69 -6.11 -39.79
N SER A 816 -6.53 -5.41 -40.57
CA SER A 816 -7.21 -5.97 -41.75
C SER A 816 -6.27 -6.38 -42.89
N GLN A 817 -5.01 -5.91 -42.89
CA GLN A 817 -4.02 -6.19 -43.93
C GLN A 817 -3.23 -7.49 -43.71
N GLY A 818 -3.41 -8.16 -42.57
CA GLY A 818 -2.55 -9.26 -42.14
C GLY A 818 -1.12 -8.82 -41.78
N PHE A 819 -0.31 -9.77 -41.34
CA PHE A 819 1.06 -9.57 -40.84
C PHE A 819 2.04 -10.49 -41.56
N ASP A 820 3.29 -10.01 -41.68
CA ASP A 820 4.39 -10.77 -42.29
C ASP A 820 4.89 -11.86 -41.34
N LEU A 821 4.83 -11.57 -40.03
CA LEU A 821 5.30 -12.41 -38.95
C LEU A 821 4.22 -12.59 -37.88
N ALA A 822 4.24 -13.76 -37.26
CA ALA A 822 3.58 -14.02 -35.99
C ALA A 822 4.60 -14.61 -35.00
N SER A 823 4.61 -14.16 -33.75
CA SER A 823 5.48 -14.72 -32.71
C SER A 823 4.72 -15.16 -31.46
N CYS A 824 5.23 -16.22 -30.83
CA CYS A 824 4.78 -16.67 -29.51
C CYS A 824 5.98 -17.20 -28.72
N MET A 825 6.50 -16.39 -27.80
CA MET A 825 7.76 -16.67 -27.09
C MET A 825 7.49 -17.13 -25.66
N PHE A 826 7.84 -18.38 -25.34
CA PHE A 826 7.64 -18.97 -24.01
C PHE A 826 6.19 -18.94 -23.54
N ALA A 827 5.22 -19.10 -24.45
CA ALA A 827 3.79 -19.06 -24.13
C ALA A 827 2.94 -20.13 -24.83
N VAL A 828 3.52 -20.89 -25.78
CA VAL A 828 2.79 -21.91 -26.56
C VAL A 828 2.16 -22.98 -25.65
N HIS A 829 2.84 -23.34 -24.55
CA HIS A 829 2.36 -24.32 -23.57
C HIS A 829 1.01 -23.95 -22.94
N TYR A 830 0.60 -22.68 -22.92
CA TYR A 830 -0.69 -22.29 -22.35
C TYR A 830 -1.89 -22.72 -23.21
N PHE A 831 -1.67 -23.09 -24.47
CA PHE A 831 -2.71 -23.56 -25.39
C PHE A 831 -2.80 -25.09 -25.45
N PHE A 832 -1.97 -25.82 -24.68
CA PHE A 832 -1.87 -27.29 -24.70
C PHE A 832 -2.74 -27.98 -23.63
N ASP A 833 -3.69 -27.26 -23.02
CA ASP A 833 -4.61 -27.82 -22.05
C ASP A 833 -5.70 -28.69 -22.70
N ARG A 834 -6.27 -28.21 -23.82
CA ARG A 834 -7.33 -28.87 -24.59
C ARG A 834 -7.17 -28.61 -26.08
N MET A 835 -7.64 -29.55 -26.90
CA MET A 835 -7.48 -29.49 -28.37
C MET A 835 -8.15 -28.28 -29.00
N ASP A 836 -9.30 -27.86 -28.47
CA ASP A 836 -10.04 -26.70 -28.97
C ASP A 836 -9.23 -25.41 -28.82
N ASN A 837 -8.54 -25.25 -27.69
CA ASN A 837 -7.68 -24.09 -27.41
C ASN A 837 -6.47 -24.05 -28.35
N LEU A 838 -5.82 -25.20 -28.57
CA LEU A 838 -4.70 -25.32 -29.52
C LEU A 838 -5.13 -25.01 -30.96
N ARG A 839 -6.30 -25.50 -31.38
CA ARG A 839 -6.86 -25.25 -32.71
C ARG A 839 -7.31 -23.80 -32.89
N ALA A 840 -7.89 -23.19 -31.84
CA ALA A 840 -8.23 -21.77 -31.85
C ALA A 840 -6.97 -20.90 -31.96
N PHE A 841 -5.92 -21.21 -31.19
CA PHE A 841 -4.62 -20.57 -31.30
C PHE A 841 -4.03 -20.66 -32.73
N ALA A 842 -3.98 -21.87 -33.30
CA ALA A 842 -3.50 -22.07 -34.67
C ALA A 842 -4.35 -21.31 -35.71
N THR A 843 -5.67 -21.25 -35.50
CA THR A 843 -6.59 -20.48 -36.36
C THR A 843 -6.29 -18.99 -36.27
N ASN A 844 -6.05 -18.44 -35.08
CA ASN A 844 -5.70 -17.03 -34.88
C ASN A 844 -4.39 -16.66 -35.58
N VAL A 845 -3.35 -17.49 -35.42
CA VAL A 845 -2.05 -17.32 -36.08
C VAL A 845 -2.23 -17.34 -37.60
N ALA A 846 -2.94 -18.35 -38.12
CA ALA A 846 -3.16 -18.49 -39.55
C ALA A 846 -3.96 -17.33 -40.12
N ASN A 847 -5.06 -16.90 -39.48
CA ASN A 847 -5.92 -15.82 -39.99
C ASN A 847 -5.18 -14.49 -40.12
N GLN A 848 -4.25 -14.22 -39.20
CA GLN A 848 -3.54 -12.94 -39.17
C GLN A 848 -2.23 -12.96 -39.98
N LEU A 849 -1.73 -14.11 -40.40
CA LEU A 849 -0.57 -14.20 -41.29
C LEU A 849 -0.96 -14.06 -42.76
N ARG A 850 -0.16 -13.31 -43.53
CA ARG A 850 -0.25 -13.32 -44.99
C ARG A 850 0.32 -14.62 -45.58
N ALA A 851 -0.06 -14.98 -46.80
CA ALA A 851 0.59 -16.07 -47.54
C ALA A 851 2.10 -15.79 -47.67
N GLY A 852 2.92 -16.81 -47.41
CA GLY A 852 4.38 -16.68 -47.33
C GLY A 852 4.90 -16.00 -46.06
N GLY A 853 4.03 -15.63 -45.11
CA GLY A 853 4.42 -15.13 -43.80
C GLY A 853 4.93 -16.25 -42.88
N HIS A 854 5.63 -15.88 -41.80
CA HIS A 854 6.27 -16.84 -40.89
C HIS A 854 5.73 -16.75 -39.46
N PHE A 855 5.42 -17.90 -38.87
CA PHE A 855 5.12 -18.04 -37.44
C PHE A 855 6.34 -18.62 -36.73
N PHE A 856 6.82 -17.99 -35.65
CA PHE A 856 7.99 -18.49 -34.91
C PHE A 856 7.81 -18.37 -33.40
N GLY A 857 8.52 -19.20 -32.66
CA GLY A 857 8.34 -19.22 -31.22
C GLY A 857 9.39 -20.05 -30.49
N THR A 858 9.23 -20.07 -29.16
CA THR A 858 10.03 -20.86 -28.24
C THR A 858 9.15 -21.48 -27.18
N CYS A 859 9.46 -22.70 -26.76
CA CYS A 859 8.76 -23.41 -25.70
C CYS A 859 9.66 -24.47 -25.05
N LEU A 860 9.26 -24.95 -23.88
CA LEU A 860 9.78 -26.21 -23.36
C LEU A 860 9.37 -27.35 -24.29
N ASP A 861 10.31 -28.22 -24.62
CA ASP A 861 10.05 -29.41 -25.42
C ASP A 861 9.47 -30.52 -24.53
N GLY A 862 8.24 -30.95 -24.83
CA GLY A 862 7.51 -31.92 -24.02
C GLY A 862 8.23 -33.25 -23.86
N GLU A 863 8.97 -33.72 -24.86
CA GLU A 863 9.72 -34.98 -24.78
C GLU A 863 10.98 -34.86 -23.92
N ARG A 864 11.71 -33.74 -24.01
CA ARG A 864 12.88 -33.48 -23.15
C ARG A 864 12.46 -33.33 -21.70
N VAL A 865 11.38 -32.58 -21.43
CA VAL A 865 10.84 -32.43 -20.07
C VAL A 865 10.32 -33.77 -19.55
N ALA A 866 9.58 -34.54 -20.35
CA ALA A 866 9.11 -35.87 -19.93
C ALA A 866 10.27 -36.83 -19.66
N ARG A 867 11.35 -36.80 -20.45
CA ARG A 867 12.58 -37.57 -20.18
C ARG A 867 13.26 -37.14 -18.89
N ALA A 868 13.36 -35.82 -18.64
CA ALA A 868 13.93 -35.32 -17.39
C ALA A 868 13.10 -35.83 -16.19
N LEU A 869 11.77 -35.82 -16.31
CA LEU A 869 10.82 -36.28 -15.29
C LEU A 869 10.60 -37.81 -15.30
N ALA A 870 11.35 -38.57 -16.08
CA ALA A 870 11.18 -40.02 -16.16
C ALA A 870 11.54 -40.66 -14.81
N GLY A 871 10.61 -41.46 -14.27
CA GLY A 871 10.78 -42.09 -12.94
C GLY A 871 10.50 -41.15 -11.75
N VAL A 872 10.20 -39.87 -11.98
CA VAL A 872 9.70 -38.95 -10.95
C VAL A 872 8.20 -39.24 -10.74
N PRO A 873 7.75 -39.59 -9.52
CA PRO A 873 6.34 -39.78 -9.24
C PRO A 873 5.50 -38.52 -9.51
N SER A 874 4.22 -38.71 -9.81
CA SER A 874 3.25 -37.60 -9.86
C SER A 874 3.30 -36.82 -8.54
N VAL A 875 3.22 -35.49 -8.60
CA VAL A 875 3.36 -34.53 -7.48
C VAL A 875 4.80 -34.28 -6.99
N MET A 876 5.80 -35.04 -7.46
CA MET A 876 7.22 -34.77 -7.17
C MET A 876 7.84 -33.82 -8.21
N SER A 877 9.00 -33.25 -7.87
CA SER A 877 9.65 -32.21 -8.67
C SER A 877 11.13 -32.46 -8.95
N LEU A 878 11.61 -31.83 -10.02
CA LEU A 878 13.02 -31.60 -10.28
C LEU A 878 13.36 -30.15 -9.96
N GLU A 879 14.52 -29.92 -9.36
CA GLU A 879 14.98 -28.57 -9.03
C GLU A 879 16.41 -28.31 -9.53
N GLY A 880 16.67 -27.05 -9.88
CA GLY A 880 18.01 -26.55 -10.17
C GLY A 880 18.44 -25.51 -9.14
N ARG A 881 19.63 -25.69 -8.56
CA ARG A 881 20.22 -24.77 -7.57
C ARG A 881 21.58 -24.24 -7.99
N LYS A 882 21.92 -23.04 -7.54
CA LYS A 882 23.23 -22.39 -7.66
C LYS A 882 23.59 -21.76 -6.32
N ASP A 883 24.73 -22.12 -5.74
CA ASP A 883 25.16 -21.62 -4.42
C ASP A 883 24.08 -21.75 -3.34
N SER A 884 23.46 -22.93 -3.26
CA SER A 884 22.30 -23.26 -2.40
C SER A 884 21.00 -22.48 -2.68
N ARG A 885 21.03 -21.49 -3.59
CA ARG A 885 19.85 -20.75 -4.06
C ARG A 885 19.08 -21.54 -5.11
N LEU A 886 17.77 -21.66 -4.93
CA LEU A 886 16.86 -22.29 -5.89
C LEU A 886 16.66 -21.37 -7.10
N LEU A 887 16.86 -21.91 -8.31
CA LEU A 887 16.70 -21.17 -9.57
C LEU A 887 15.41 -21.56 -10.31
N TRP A 888 15.07 -22.86 -10.34
CA TRP A 888 13.87 -23.34 -11.00
C TRP A 888 13.40 -24.66 -10.40
N VAL A 889 12.10 -24.95 -10.54
CA VAL A 889 11.46 -26.21 -10.18
C VAL A 889 10.50 -26.62 -11.30
N ILE A 890 10.46 -27.90 -11.66
CA ILE A 890 9.41 -28.46 -12.53
C ILE A 890 8.76 -29.63 -11.78
N THR A 891 7.50 -29.46 -11.43
CA THR A 891 6.66 -30.45 -10.74
C THR A 891 5.79 -31.18 -11.75
N LYS A 892 5.80 -32.52 -11.68
CA LYS A 892 4.99 -33.39 -12.57
C LYS A 892 3.56 -33.46 -12.05
N LEU A 893 2.57 -33.11 -12.87
CA LEU A 893 1.14 -33.18 -12.52
C LEU A 893 0.32 -34.02 -13.53
N TYR A 894 0.98 -34.97 -14.19
CA TYR A 894 0.38 -35.94 -15.10
C TYR A 894 0.93 -37.35 -14.81
N GLU A 895 0.13 -38.37 -15.07
CA GLU A 895 0.54 -39.77 -14.98
C GLU A 895 1.22 -40.21 -16.28
N ASP A 896 2.23 -41.08 -16.17
CA ASP A 896 2.81 -41.71 -17.35
C ASP A 896 1.75 -42.58 -18.00
N ALA A 897 1.56 -42.43 -19.31
CA ALA A 897 0.65 -43.28 -20.06
C ALA A 897 1.07 -44.74 -19.84
N THR A 898 0.26 -45.50 -19.09
CA THR A 898 0.44 -46.96 -19.02
C THR A 898 0.47 -47.46 -20.45
N VAL A 899 1.47 -48.26 -20.81
CA VAL A 899 1.54 -48.98 -22.08
C VAL A 899 0.36 -49.97 -22.12
N ALA A 900 -0.83 -49.45 -22.37
CA ALA A 900 -2.03 -50.24 -22.59
C ALA A 900 -1.86 -50.84 -23.98
N LYS A 901 -1.49 -52.12 -24.00
CA LYS A 901 -1.55 -52.98 -25.17
C LYS A 901 -2.79 -52.62 -25.98
N VAL A 902 -2.59 -52.08 -27.18
CA VAL A 902 -3.62 -51.92 -28.20
C VAL A 902 -4.28 -53.29 -28.39
N LYS A 903 -5.42 -53.51 -27.74
CA LYS A 903 -6.27 -54.67 -28.01
C LYS A 903 -6.87 -54.40 -29.37
N LYS A 904 -6.32 -55.03 -30.41
CA LYS A 904 -7.00 -55.21 -31.69
C LYS A 904 -8.37 -55.83 -31.42
N VAL A 905 -9.42 -55.02 -31.41
CA VAL A 905 -10.80 -55.51 -31.39
C VAL A 905 -11.08 -56.10 -32.76
N LYS A 906 -11.18 -57.44 -32.83
CA LYS A 906 -11.67 -58.15 -34.00
C LYS A 906 -13.12 -57.73 -34.26
N LYS A 907 -13.40 -57.11 -35.41
CA LYS A 907 -14.77 -56.88 -35.90
C LYS A 907 -15.53 -58.20 -35.96
N LYS A 908 -16.48 -58.41 -35.05
CA LYS A 908 -17.49 -59.48 -35.16
C LYS A 908 -18.67 -58.90 -35.96
N LYS A 909 -18.92 -59.46 -37.15
CA LYS A 909 -20.17 -59.22 -37.90
C LYS A 909 -21.34 -59.68 -37.04
N GLN A 910 -22.26 -58.78 -36.68
CA GLN A 910 -23.54 -59.16 -36.09
C GLN A 910 -24.66 -58.86 -37.09
N LYS A 911 -25.54 -59.84 -37.23
CA LYS A 911 -26.71 -59.85 -38.12
C LYS A 911 -27.74 -58.81 -37.65
N VAL A 912 -28.38 -58.23 -38.66
CA VAL A 912 -29.51 -57.29 -38.60
C VAL A 912 -30.67 -57.87 -37.79
N GLY A 913 -31.18 -57.08 -36.84
CA GLY A 913 -32.51 -57.21 -36.25
C GLY A 913 -33.10 -55.81 -36.14
N LEU A 914 -34.28 -55.60 -36.75
CA LEU A 914 -35.02 -54.34 -36.72
C LEU A 914 -35.36 -53.97 -35.26
N GLY A 915 -34.80 -52.86 -34.79
CA GLY A 915 -35.17 -52.21 -33.55
C GLY A 915 -34.65 -50.77 -33.60
N LEU A 916 -35.55 -49.80 -33.44
CA LEU A 916 -35.28 -48.37 -33.48
C LEU A 916 -34.14 -48.00 -32.52
N GLY A 917 -32.95 -47.74 -33.04
CA GLY A 917 -31.76 -47.38 -32.28
C GLY A 917 -31.51 -45.88 -32.35
N LEU A 918 -31.70 -45.19 -31.23
CA LEU A 918 -30.95 -43.97 -30.92
C LEU A 918 -29.60 -44.44 -30.37
N SER A 919 -28.53 -44.26 -31.13
CA SER A 919 -27.16 -44.48 -30.64
C SER A 919 -26.80 -43.36 -29.68
N GLU A 920 -26.38 -43.71 -28.46
CA GLU A 920 -25.64 -42.78 -27.59
C GLU A 920 -24.39 -42.27 -28.34
N PRO A 921 -24.05 -40.97 -28.27
CA PRO A 921 -22.83 -40.48 -28.88
C PRO A 921 -21.61 -41.05 -28.15
N ASP A 922 -20.70 -41.67 -28.91
CA ASP A 922 -19.39 -42.12 -28.41
C ASP A 922 -18.68 -40.96 -27.67
N GLU A 923 -18.16 -41.22 -26.46
CA GLU A 923 -17.30 -40.25 -25.77
C GLU A 923 -16.09 -39.90 -26.66
N PRO A 924 -15.74 -38.61 -26.84
CA PRO A 924 -14.65 -38.23 -27.73
C PRO A 924 -13.32 -38.79 -27.19
N GLU A 925 -12.66 -39.60 -28.01
CA GLU A 925 -11.31 -40.12 -27.74
C GLU A 925 -10.33 -38.93 -27.57
N ILE A 926 -9.85 -38.72 -26.36
CA ILE A 926 -8.93 -37.61 -26.02
C ILE A 926 -7.52 -37.97 -26.50
N ASP A 927 -6.91 -37.11 -27.32
CA ASP A 927 -5.52 -37.30 -27.77
C ASP A 927 -4.57 -37.32 -26.55
N PRO A 928 -3.80 -38.42 -26.31
CA PRO A 928 -2.96 -38.56 -25.12
C PRO A 928 -1.77 -37.58 -25.08
N ARG A 929 -1.51 -36.84 -26.17
CA ARG A 929 -0.42 -35.86 -26.26
C ARG A 929 -0.76 -34.50 -25.66
N ILE A 930 -2.05 -34.21 -25.42
CA ILE A 930 -2.54 -32.92 -24.89
C ILE A 930 -2.97 -33.03 -23.41
N GLY A 931 -3.02 -31.90 -22.70
CA GLY A 931 -3.49 -31.85 -21.30
C GLY A 931 -2.49 -32.35 -20.25
N ARG A 932 -1.25 -32.69 -20.65
CA ARG A 932 -0.18 -33.12 -19.73
C ARG A 932 0.38 -31.92 -18.95
N ARG A 933 -0.23 -31.65 -17.79
CA ARG A 933 0.08 -30.48 -16.95
C ARG A 933 1.36 -30.65 -16.13
N THR A 934 2.15 -29.60 -16.05
CA THR A 934 3.30 -29.43 -15.14
C THR A 934 3.13 -28.15 -14.33
N ARG A 935 3.83 -28.03 -13.21
CA ARG A 935 3.95 -26.75 -12.49
C ARG A 935 5.39 -26.31 -12.46
N VAL A 936 5.64 -25.09 -12.90
CA VAL A 936 6.99 -24.56 -13.12
C VAL A 936 7.21 -23.35 -12.23
N PHE A 937 8.31 -23.35 -11.49
CA PHE A 937 8.85 -22.17 -10.81
C PHE A 937 10.14 -21.74 -11.51
N VAL A 938 10.31 -20.44 -11.71
CA VAL A 938 11.60 -19.84 -12.11
C VAL A 938 11.84 -18.61 -11.26
N GLU A 939 13.05 -18.44 -10.72
CA GLU A 939 13.45 -17.34 -9.84
C GLU A 939 13.12 -15.95 -10.41
N THR A 940 13.18 -15.81 -11.73
CA THR A 940 12.92 -14.54 -12.43
C THR A 940 11.43 -14.20 -12.61
N ILE A 941 10.57 -15.21 -12.42
CA ILE A 941 9.11 -15.15 -12.44
C ILE A 941 8.59 -14.95 -11.01
N GLY A 942 9.24 -15.58 -10.03
CA GLY A 942 9.03 -15.35 -8.59
C GLY A 942 7.92 -16.18 -7.97
N HIS A 943 7.21 -17.01 -8.73
CA HIS A 943 6.16 -17.91 -8.25
C HIS A 943 5.99 -19.13 -9.17
N GLU A 944 5.20 -20.10 -8.71
CA GLU A 944 4.85 -21.30 -9.46
C GLU A 944 3.67 -21.07 -10.41
N ILE A 945 3.76 -21.61 -11.63
CA ILE A 945 2.75 -21.45 -12.68
C ILE A 945 2.43 -22.83 -13.28
N ASP A 946 1.14 -23.08 -13.53
CA ASP A 946 0.73 -24.28 -14.28
C ASP A 946 1.02 -24.08 -15.78
N GLU A 947 1.79 -24.99 -16.36
CA GLU A 947 2.11 -25.09 -17.79
C GLU A 947 1.70 -26.47 -18.32
N PHE A 948 1.72 -26.67 -19.65
CA PHE A 948 1.47 -27.97 -20.27
C PHE A 948 2.62 -28.40 -21.17
N LEU A 949 2.89 -29.70 -21.21
CA LEU A 949 3.92 -30.24 -22.09
C LEU A 949 3.53 -30.02 -23.55
N VAL A 950 4.41 -29.33 -24.30
CA VAL A 950 4.25 -29.12 -25.74
C VAL A 950 4.75 -30.34 -26.47
N ASP A 951 3.82 -31.15 -26.97
CA ASP A 951 4.12 -32.18 -27.96
C ASP A 951 4.34 -31.51 -29.32
N PHE A 952 5.59 -31.47 -29.78
CA PHE A 952 5.95 -30.74 -31.00
C PHE A 952 5.40 -31.40 -32.27
N SER A 953 5.17 -32.72 -32.24
CA SER A 953 4.54 -33.42 -33.36
C SER A 953 3.08 -32.99 -33.50
N LEU A 954 2.35 -32.95 -32.39
CA LEU A 954 0.96 -32.47 -32.37
C LEU A 954 0.88 -30.99 -32.76
N LEU A 955 1.79 -30.13 -32.28
CA LEU A 955 1.86 -28.73 -32.71
C LEU A 955 1.98 -28.63 -34.24
N THR A 956 2.88 -29.42 -34.83
CA THR A 956 3.12 -29.44 -36.27
C THR A 956 1.90 -29.91 -37.05
N GLU A 957 1.22 -30.96 -36.57
CA GLU A 957 -0.03 -31.48 -37.16
C GLU A 957 -1.13 -30.40 -37.16
N VAL A 958 -1.41 -29.78 -36.00
CA VAL A 958 -2.48 -28.77 -35.87
C VAL A 958 -2.16 -27.49 -36.66
N MET A 959 -0.89 -27.08 -36.72
CA MET A 959 -0.48 -25.96 -37.56
C MET A 959 -0.67 -26.28 -39.06
N ALA A 960 -0.37 -27.50 -39.49
CA ALA A 960 -0.56 -27.94 -40.87
C ALA A 960 -2.05 -27.95 -41.28
N GLU A 961 -2.98 -28.26 -40.37
CA GLU A 961 -4.44 -28.13 -40.59
C GLU A 961 -4.84 -26.71 -41.01
N LYS A 962 -4.04 -25.70 -40.66
CA LYS A 962 -4.29 -24.28 -40.95
C LYS A 962 -3.33 -23.71 -42.01
N GLY A 963 -2.65 -24.57 -42.75
CA GLY A 963 -1.74 -24.18 -43.83
C GLY A 963 -0.37 -23.68 -43.35
N LEU A 964 0.01 -23.92 -42.10
CA LEU A 964 1.31 -23.55 -41.54
C LEU A 964 2.23 -24.78 -41.50
N TYR A 965 3.31 -24.74 -42.26
CA TYR A 965 4.25 -25.87 -42.40
C TYR A 965 5.66 -25.47 -41.98
N PRO A 966 6.48 -26.38 -41.43
CA PRO A 966 7.89 -26.10 -41.15
C PRO A 966 8.60 -25.51 -42.38
N MET A 967 9.53 -24.57 -42.17
CA MET A 967 10.30 -23.97 -43.27
C MET A 967 11.01 -25.03 -44.11
N SER A 968 10.97 -24.85 -45.43
CA SER A 968 11.82 -25.61 -46.34
C SER A 968 13.30 -25.24 -46.16
N ALA A 969 14.20 -26.12 -46.58
CA ALA A 969 15.64 -25.86 -46.54
C ALA A 969 16.03 -24.59 -47.33
N ALA A 970 15.34 -24.29 -48.43
CA ALA A 970 15.58 -23.09 -49.23
C ALA A 970 15.16 -21.80 -48.48
N GLU A 971 14.01 -21.82 -47.81
CA GLU A 971 13.54 -20.70 -46.98
C GLU A 971 14.46 -20.46 -45.78
N ALA A 972 14.84 -21.54 -45.09
CA ALA A 972 15.79 -21.48 -43.97
C ALA A 972 17.14 -20.89 -44.40
N ALA A 973 17.69 -21.34 -45.52
CA ALA A 973 18.95 -20.81 -46.07
C ALA A 973 18.83 -19.31 -46.42
N LYS A 974 17.72 -18.90 -47.06
CA LYS A 974 17.46 -17.49 -47.42
C LYS A 974 17.45 -16.56 -46.21
N LEU A 975 16.91 -17.03 -45.08
CA LEU A 975 16.82 -16.29 -43.82
C LEU A 975 17.98 -16.58 -42.85
N ALA A 976 19.01 -17.31 -43.30
CA ALA A 976 20.17 -17.71 -42.50
C ALA A 976 19.83 -18.50 -41.23
N PHE A 977 18.82 -19.36 -41.30
CA PHE A 977 18.53 -20.42 -40.33
C PHE A 977 19.17 -21.75 -40.76
N LYS A 978 19.52 -22.59 -39.79
CA LYS A 978 20.02 -23.96 -40.07
C LYS A 978 18.91 -24.97 -40.40
N GLY A 979 17.66 -24.65 -40.05
CA GLY A 979 16.50 -25.51 -40.22
C GLY A 979 15.21 -24.78 -39.83
N SER A 980 14.11 -25.51 -39.75
CA SER A 980 12.82 -25.01 -39.27
C SER A 980 12.73 -24.90 -37.75
N ASP A 981 13.51 -25.69 -37.03
CA ASP A 981 13.48 -25.76 -35.57
C ASP A 981 14.82 -26.30 -35.05
N GLY A 982 15.01 -26.23 -33.73
CA GLY A 982 16.18 -26.76 -33.06
C GLY A 982 16.17 -26.48 -31.56
N PHE A 983 17.22 -26.88 -30.87
CA PHE A 983 17.30 -26.80 -29.40
C PHE A 983 18.26 -25.71 -28.92
N PHE A 984 18.08 -25.29 -27.67
CA PHE A 984 18.88 -24.21 -27.09
C PHE A 984 20.32 -24.62 -26.78
N ASP A 985 20.62 -25.90 -26.55
CA ASP A 985 21.98 -26.43 -26.42
C ASP A 985 22.79 -26.26 -27.73
N GLU A 986 22.15 -26.46 -28.88
CA GLU A 986 22.75 -26.21 -30.19
C GLU A 986 23.04 -24.72 -30.41
N LEU A 987 22.12 -23.84 -30.00
CA LEU A 987 22.32 -22.39 -30.07
C LEU A 987 23.41 -21.92 -29.10
N PHE A 988 23.50 -22.50 -27.91
CA PHE A 988 24.55 -22.22 -26.94
C PHE A 988 25.92 -22.66 -27.46
N SER A 989 25.99 -23.83 -28.10
CA SER A 989 27.22 -24.33 -28.74
C SER A 989 27.68 -23.41 -29.87
N GLN A 990 26.74 -22.90 -30.68
CA GLN A 990 27.02 -21.91 -31.71
C GLN A 990 27.56 -20.61 -31.12
N MET A 991 26.92 -20.07 -30.08
CA MET A 991 27.40 -18.89 -29.35
C MET A 991 28.81 -19.09 -28.81
N SER A 992 29.07 -20.24 -28.18
CA SER A 992 30.36 -20.58 -27.57
C SER A 992 31.49 -20.67 -28.60
N SER A 993 31.20 -21.21 -29.79
CA SER A 993 32.17 -21.29 -30.88
C SER A 993 32.54 -19.91 -31.46
N LEU A 994 31.61 -18.97 -31.46
CA LEU A 994 31.85 -17.56 -31.83
C LEU A 994 32.57 -16.81 -30.71
N GLY A 995 32.35 -17.25 -29.47
CA GLY A 995 32.96 -16.80 -28.21
C GLY A 995 34.49 -16.83 -28.14
N GLN A 996 35.16 -17.49 -29.09
CA GLN A 996 36.63 -17.59 -29.13
C GLN A 996 37.30 -16.55 -30.06
N LYS A 997 36.54 -15.63 -30.67
CA LYS A 997 37.05 -14.54 -31.53
C LYS A 997 36.96 -13.18 -30.81
N THR A 998 37.99 -12.33 -30.91
CA THR A 998 38.13 -11.04 -30.20
C THR A 998 37.07 -9.99 -30.62
N ASN A 999 36.61 -9.15 -29.67
CA ASN A 999 35.51 -8.16 -29.72
C ASN A 999 34.06 -8.73 -29.62
N GLN A 1000 33.67 -9.17 -28.42
CA GLN A 1000 32.29 -9.61 -28.12
C GLN A 1000 31.49 -8.59 -27.31
N SER A 1001 30.16 -8.64 -27.44
CA SER A 1001 29.26 -7.87 -26.58
C SER A 1001 29.28 -8.41 -25.15
N HIS A 1002 29.14 -7.52 -24.17
CA HIS A 1002 29.07 -7.87 -22.76
C HIS A 1002 28.01 -8.94 -22.46
N SER A 1003 26.86 -8.88 -23.16
CA SER A 1003 25.78 -9.86 -23.02
C SER A 1003 26.21 -11.29 -23.35
N VAL A 1004 27.03 -11.49 -24.38
CA VAL A 1004 27.54 -12.82 -24.76
C VAL A 1004 28.54 -13.33 -23.71
N GLN A 1005 29.42 -12.45 -23.22
CA GLN A 1005 30.40 -12.82 -22.19
C GLN A 1005 29.73 -13.31 -20.90
N VAL A 1006 28.68 -12.63 -20.45
CA VAL A 1006 27.91 -13.05 -19.26
C VAL A 1006 27.09 -14.31 -19.55
N ALA A 1007 26.49 -14.43 -20.73
CA ALA A 1007 25.73 -15.63 -21.12
C ALA A 1007 26.60 -16.91 -21.13
N LEU A 1008 27.88 -16.82 -21.46
CA LEU A 1008 28.81 -17.96 -21.42
C LEU A 1008 29.09 -18.47 -19.98
N GLN A 1009 28.73 -17.71 -18.95
CA GLN A 1009 28.92 -18.05 -17.54
C GLN A 1009 27.72 -18.82 -16.92
N MET A 1010 26.81 -19.34 -17.74
CA MET A 1010 25.70 -20.16 -17.27
C MET A 1010 26.19 -21.37 -16.47
N SER A 1011 25.65 -21.53 -15.26
CA SER A 1011 25.85 -22.71 -14.40
C SER A 1011 25.20 -23.96 -14.99
N ASP A 1012 25.54 -25.14 -14.46
CA ASP A 1012 24.94 -26.40 -14.90
C ASP A 1012 23.44 -26.47 -14.62
N ALA A 1013 22.98 -25.87 -13.51
CA ALA A 1013 21.56 -25.74 -13.21
C ALA A 1013 20.85 -24.86 -14.26
N GLU A 1014 21.43 -23.74 -14.65
CA GLU A 1014 20.89 -22.86 -15.70
C GLU A 1014 20.87 -23.56 -17.08
N LYS A 1015 21.93 -24.28 -17.42
CA LYS A 1015 22.02 -25.06 -18.67
C LYS A 1015 20.97 -26.16 -18.72
N THR A 1016 20.79 -26.90 -17.63
CA THR A 1016 19.81 -28.00 -17.54
C THR A 1016 18.41 -27.52 -17.90
N TYR A 1017 17.95 -26.41 -17.30
CA TYR A 1017 16.65 -25.83 -17.63
C TYR A 1017 16.60 -25.26 -19.05
N SER A 1018 17.61 -24.45 -19.41
CA SER A 1018 17.68 -23.79 -20.71
C SER A 1018 17.66 -24.79 -21.87
N PHE A 1019 18.37 -25.91 -21.76
CA PHE A 1019 18.54 -26.88 -22.84
C PHE A 1019 17.34 -27.81 -23.04
N MET A 1020 16.32 -27.75 -22.17
CA MET A 1020 15.01 -28.36 -22.44
C MET A 1020 14.16 -27.54 -23.41
N HIS A 1021 14.58 -26.34 -23.79
CA HIS A 1021 13.82 -25.48 -24.68
C HIS A 1021 14.13 -25.73 -26.17
N ARG A 1022 13.09 -25.56 -26.98
CA ARG A 1022 13.10 -25.62 -28.44
C ARG A 1022 12.73 -24.26 -29.02
N TRP A 1023 13.32 -23.91 -30.16
CA TRP A 1023 12.87 -22.84 -31.04
C TRP A 1023 12.31 -23.44 -32.33
N PHE A 1024 11.36 -22.76 -32.99
CA PHE A 1024 10.76 -23.21 -34.24
C PHE A 1024 10.28 -22.06 -35.12
N VAL A 1025 10.09 -22.36 -36.42
CA VAL A 1025 9.57 -21.47 -37.46
C VAL A 1025 8.73 -22.27 -38.47
N PHE A 1026 7.49 -21.83 -38.66
CA PHE A 1026 6.54 -22.28 -39.68
C PHE A 1026 6.34 -21.20 -40.74
N THR A 1027 5.95 -21.60 -41.94
CA THR A 1027 5.60 -20.73 -43.07
C THR A 1027 4.15 -21.00 -43.47
N LYS A 1028 3.37 -19.95 -43.64
CA LYS A 1028 2.00 -20.04 -44.15
C LYS A 1028 2.02 -20.25 -45.67
N ARG A 1029 1.39 -21.32 -46.14
CA ARG A 1029 1.29 -21.67 -47.56
C ARG A 1029 -0.08 -21.41 -48.13
#